data_AF-A0A817ZS58-F1
#
_entry.id   AF-A0A817ZS58-F1
#
_cell.length_a   1.000
_cell.length_b   1.000
_cell.length_c   1.000
_cell.angle_alpha   90.00
_cell.angle_beta   90.00
_cell.angle_gamma   90.00
#
_symmetry.space_group_name_H-M   'P 1'
#
loop_
_entity.id
_entity.type
_entity.pdbx_description
1 polymer ?
#
loop_
_entity_poly.entity_id
_entity_poly.type
_entity_poly.pdbx_seq_one_letter_code
_entity_poly.pdbx_strand_id
1 'polypeptide(L)'
;MYETDNIFKDTVLFKYHLLLLNELVKLAKETNDIDRLINGGAHILLPFESLSNESIRNLTELNQCYLTKLNVKIFEILKSSTYKSCRELTEVLLNPSNYFLEQLKQLFHQCLGRLQLSEVQPSEYRSKLYLIQAIVFKLENDAEKSLRSAHDALLSHPYDDVIDSLILFMNHSHFHSTLRRTLLNDIKQCSLTLTDLTPPTQMMNSLTFLNRTERLIMLKKYERAIFKRLAENDPVQAAYSYMDLIMAVTNSRTLFMNNLIMSCVYFFQAISQPKCTLAEVYAYRSIIFDISVEIFLFTRHYLPLYVQMYAYKLLYTLIMRSTDLFAKRIISSSSNRTARSQPILSDFHETLLDELLKNILQLSKVSPFTHMPTIGSSHDMIYMECAGNEFLSKYLKAMAPNSSMYQYYFFEGIWKSWIDGENFEDERDYCMYYLLKDRQWTTYDVEDLLCWSIIPRTDDGWYLDTKHRLQLDPSGYSQVIGITLNNDTGDIEFMFAQAKKNEHNLFDAGDVMDIVTNGISYAYFTLDPPNVEYHSHPFNEMKYLPKRLVDIPNYLLTLLHTDYLLKMISTGVEICSQTPFEMRPISENLVQRLPVHIREELQSVAMKKSELLTDSIHRFWIQPESEIEYEQAYYRNFFGRTNENITQFYLSDKIKMCVKKHRMRYDERGNLIDDKDDNENDQSAEAEFARVFTKYYDEIGEYFPELLRLKELLKLSVLSRIIQSRYESQCDLAAQIENDATFETYLAEVKNKIGDYPTGSVEADEKILNAISNNICKNFFCKKSNLKPYLLDWLRHGQHTALVTFVKQSLIQCKAKLKFTIEKFSLHYDDEDHDDEQRLNNDTTQCFWVPAAFSSDLSMKVYGGVMLTPNPKGRTGVKDESEKSKKSKTTENVAKLSKKSNDIKSKRSASNVEKSGDSNKNCQTTDQNGNIKSKSHVIGRGAGPSGDPKIHSIPFNSRKGAMEAAQKDGKGNRPVHHGVNYEKKEPAHWHPADKDGKIIKNGKHYTYGRYSKK
;
A
#
# COMPACT_ATOMS: atom_id res chain seq x y z
N MET A 1 5.08 -7.03 90.40
CA MET A 1 4.03 -7.93 89.88
C MET A 1 4.56 -8.96 88.87
N TYR A 2 5.87 -9.15 88.70
CA TYR A 2 6.43 -10.03 87.67
C TYR A 2 6.76 -11.47 88.13
N GLU A 3 6.38 -11.88 89.34
CA GLU A 3 6.71 -13.21 89.87
C GLU A 3 5.48 -13.90 90.46
N THR A 4 4.77 -14.67 89.61
CA THR A 4 4.07 -15.96 89.90
C THR A 4 3.35 -16.45 88.63
N ASP A 5 3.42 -17.77 88.38
CA ASP A 5 2.72 -18.65 87.40
C ASP A 5 2.49 -18.22 85.94
N ASN A 6 3.16 -18.96 85.03
CA ASN A 6 3.24 -18.71 83.59
C ASN A 6 1.90 -18.81 82.83
N ILE A 7 0.90 -19.56 83.31
CA ILE A 7 -0.37 -19.73 82.56
C ILE A 7 -1.37 -18.60 82.89
N PHE A 8 -1.31 -18.04 84.10
CA PHE A 8 -2.15 -16.88 84.47
C PHE A 8 -1.55 -15.55 83.97
N LYS A 9 -0.22 -15.50 83.80
CA LYS A 9 0.49 -14.38 83.19
C LYS A 9 -0.03 -14.08 81.80
N ASP A 10 -0.08 -15.04 80.89
CA ASP A 10 -0.40 -14.74 79.49
C ASP A 10 -1.81 -14.18 79.34
N THR A 11 -2.80 -14.65 80.10
CA THR A 11 -4.18 -14.17 79.97
C THR A 11 -4.39 -12.77 80.58
N VAL A 12 -3.77 -12.48 81.73
CA VAL A 12 -3.87 -11.17 82.40
C VAL A 12 -3.02 -10.12 81.69
N LEU A 13 -1.80 -10.50 81.27
CA LEU A 13 -0.93 -9.64 80.49
C LEU A 13 -1.60 -9.32 79.15
N PHE A 14 -2.20 -10.31 78.48
CA PHE A 14 -2.94 -10.10 77.24
C PHE A 14 -4.12 -9.13 77.40
N LYS A 15 -4.92 -9.26 78.48
CA LYS A 15 -5.99 -8.29 78.79
C LYS A 15 -5.47 -6.87 79.03
N TYR A 16 -4.34 -6.73 79.71
CA TYR A 16 -3.69 -5.43 79.92
C TYR A 16 -3.16 -4.82 78.62
N HIS A 17 -2.58 -5.66 77.74
CA HIS A 17 -2.08 -5.23 76.43
C HIS A 17 -3.24 -4.83 75.50
N LEU A 18 -4.38 -5.52 75.59
CA LEU A 18 -5.60 -5.17 74.86
C LEU A 18 -6.21 -3.85 75.34
N LEU A 19 -6.24 -3.62 76.66
CA LEU A 19 -6.62 -2.35 77.27
C LEU A 19 -5.68 -1.21 76.84
N LEU A 20 -4.37 -1.46 76.82
CA LEU A 20 -3.40 -0.50 76.33
C LEU A 20 -3.61 -0.21 74.83
N LEU A 21 -3.91 -1.20 74.01
CA LEU A 21 -4.24 -1.00 72.60
C LEU A 21 -5.49 -0.16 72.42
N ASN A 22 -6.54 -0.41 73.21
CA ASN A 22 -7.77 0.40 73.19
C ASN A 22 -7.51 1.86 73.57
N GLU A 23 -6.69 2.09 74.61
CA GLU A 23 -6.29 3.44 75.01
C GLU A 23 -5.37 4.10 73.98
N LEU A 24 -4.47 3.35 73.32
CA LEU A 24 -3.68 3.86 72.20
C LEU A 24 -4.55 4.23 71.01
N VAL A 25 -5.61 3.48 70.69
CA VAL A 25 -6.59 3.85 69.66
C VAL A 25 -7.32 5.13 70.04
N LYS A 26 -7.70 5.29 71.30
CA LYS A 26 -8.35 6.51 71.80
C LYS A 26 -7.40 7.72 71.76
N LEU A 27 -6.16 7.57 72.24
CA LEU A 27 -5.10 8.57 72.15
C LEU A 27 -4.78 8.92 70.69
N ALA A 28 -4.73 7.94 69.78
CA ALA A 28 -4.49 8.15 68.37
C ALA A 28 -5.59 9.00 67.72
N LYS A 29 -6.84 8.90 68.19
CA LYS A 29 -7.94 9.78 67.77
C LYS A 29 -7.71 11.23 68.25
N GLU A 30 -7.08 11.44 69.39
CA GLU A 30 -6.94 12.76 70.04
C GLU A 30 -5.60 13.49 69.79
N THR A 31 -4.49 12.80 69.50
CA THR A 31 -3.14 13.41 69.38
C THR A 31 -2.56 13.45 67.96
N ASN A 32 -1.64 14.39 67.70
CA ASN A 32 -0.93 14.56 66.42
C ASN A 32 0.37 13.74 66.31
N ASP A 33 0.87 13.14 67.40
CA ASP A 33 2.12 12.37 67.44
C ASP A 33 1.86 10.86 67.24
N ILE A 34 1.28 10.49 66.09
CA ILE A 34 0.78 9.13 65.85
C ILE A 34 1.91 8.13 65.55
N ASP A 35 3.02 8.58 64.97
CA ASP A 35 4.16 7.69 64.68
C ASP A 35 4.69 7.03 65.97
N ARG A 36 4.70 7.78 67.08
CA ARG A 36 5.04 7.22 68.40
C ARG A 36 4.00 6.24 68.92
N LEU A 37 2.72 6.46 68.65
CA LEU A 37 1.63 5.59 69.09
C LEU A 37 1.56 4.28 68.31
N ILE A 38 1.82 4.30 67.00
CA ILE A 38 1.94 3.07 66.20
C ILE A 38 3.16 2.26 66.63
N ASN A 39 4.31 2.91 66.79
CA ASN A 39 5.51 2.23 67.26
C ASN A 39 5.29 1.65 68.66
N GLY A 40 4.59 2.38 69.55
CA GLY A 40 4.15 1.87 70.84
C GLY A 40 3.23 0.65 70.73
N GLY A 41 2.21 0.72 69.87
CA GLY A 41 1.28 -0.40 69.60
C GLY A 41 1.95 -1.65 69.04
N ALA A 42 2.90 -1.48 68.11
CA ALA A 42 3.69 -2.56 67.55
C ALA A 42 4.63 -3.20 68.59
N HIS A 43 5.26 -2.39 69.46
CA HIS A 43 6.08 -2.86 70.57
C HIS A 43 5.29 -3.64 71.62
N ILE A 44 4.03 -3.28 71.85
CA ILE A 44 3.13 -4.02 72.75
C ILE A 44 2.80 -5.41 72.19
N LEU A 45 2.78 -5.59 70.86
CA LEU A 45 2.33 -6.83 70.23
C LEU A 45 3.44 -7.77 69.78
N LEU A 46 4.67 -7.27 69.63
CA LEU A 46 5.89 -8.03 69.29
C LEU A 46 6.13 -9.32 70.11
N PRO A 47 5.73 -9.44 71.40
CA PRO A 47 5.94 -10.67 72.16
C PRO A 47 4.98 -11.83 71.87
N PHE A 48 3.90 -11.64 71.07
CA PHE A 48 2.85 -12.65 70.91
C PHE A 48 2.96 -13.41 69.58
N GLU A 49 3.07 -14.74 69.64
CA GLU A 49 3.14 -15.62 68.46
C GLU A 49 1.79 -15.74 67.71
N SER A 50 0.66 -15.42 68.36
CA SER A 50 -0.67 -15.41 67.75
C SER A 50 -1.52 -14.25 68.27
N LEU A 51 -2.06 -13.42 67.37
CA LEU A 51 -2.92 -12.29 67.70
C LEU A 51 -4.39 -12.73 67.81
N SER A 52 -5.14 -12.22 68.80
CA SER A 52 -6.60 -12.41 68.81
C SER A 52 -7.27 -11.54 67.74
N ASN A 53 -8.49 -11.93 67.32
CA ASN A 53 -9.32 -11.11 66.42
C ASN A 53 -9.55 -9.69 66.94
N GLU A 54 -9.55 -9.49 68.26
CA GLU A 54 -9.73 -8.18 68.87
C GLU A 54 -8.45 -7.33 68.83
N SER A 55 -7.28 -7.93 69.04
CA SER A 55 -6.00 -7.27 68.82
C SER A 55 -5.80 -6.88 67.36
N ILE A 56 -6.23 -7.74 66.42
CA ILE A 56 -6.24 -7.45 64.98
C ILE A 56 -7.20 -6.29 64.68
N ARG A 57 -8.42 -6.30 65.23
CA ARG A 57 -9.39 -5.22 65.05
C ARG A 57 -8.83 -3.88 65.52
N ASN A 58 -8.22 -3.85 66.71
CA ASN A 58 -7.70 -2.63 67.31
C ASN A 58 -6.44 -2.11 66.58
N LEU A 59 -5.58 -3.01 66.08
CA LEU A 59 -4.49 -2.66 65.17
C LEU A 59 -5.00 -2.04 63.87
N THR A 60 -6.03 -2.65 63.28
CA THR A 60 -6.69 -2.13 62.08
C THR A 60 -7.28 -0.75 62.36
N GLU A 61 -7.91 -0.52 63.51
CA GLU A 61 -8.47 0.79 63.90
C GLU A 61 -7.39 1.84 64.16
N LEU A 62 -6.26 1.47 64.79
CA LEU A 62 -5.10 2.33 65.01
C LEU A 62 -4.45 2.73 63.67
N ASN A 63 -4.27 1.75 62.78
CA ASN A 63 -3.79 1.97 61.42
C ASN A 63 -4.76 2.85 60.63
N GLN A 64 -6.08 2.66 60.78
CA GLN A 64 -7.10 3.52 60.17
C GLN A 64 -6.99 4.96 60.67
N CYS A 65 -6.78 5.17 61.98
CA CYS A 65 -6.59 6.51 62.55
C CYS A 65 -5.31 7.17 62.03
N TYR A 66 -4.23 6.40 61.92
CA TYR A 66 -2.99 6.88 61.31
C TYR A 66 -3.15 7.26 59.86
N LEU A 67 -3.70 6.37 59.03
CA LEU A 67 -3.96 6.65 57.62
C LEU A 67 -4.88 7.86 57.48
N THR A 68 -5.87 8.03 58.37
CA THR A 68 -6.75 9.21 58.38
C THR A 68 -5.99 10.50 58.67
N LYS A 69 -5.14 10.56 59.70
CA LYS A 69 -4.39 11.80 60.02
C LYS A 69 -3.18 12.02 59.09
N LEU A 70 -2.60 10.96 58.56
CA LEU A 70 -1.59 11.02 57.52
C LEU A 70 -2.18 11.55 56.20
N ASN A 71 -3.40 11.10 55.87
CA ASN A 71 -4.20 11.71 54.83
C ASN A 71 -4.42 13.19 55.15
N VAL A 72 -4.78 13.59 56.39
CA VAL A 72 -4.87 15.02 56.76
C VAL A 72 -3.54 15.75 56.56
N LYS A 73 -2.38 15.16 56.88
CA LYS A 73 -1.07 15.81 56.72
C LYS A 73 -0.63 15.93 55.26
N ILE A 74 -0.86 14.90 54.44
CA ILE A 74 -0.69 14.97 52.98
C ILE A 74 -1.67 15.99 52.40
N PHE A 75 -2.91 15.98 52.86
CA PHE A 75 -3.96 16.91 52.45
C PHE A 75 -3.60 18.34 52.86
N GLU A 76 -3.02 18.55 54.04
CA GLU A 76 -2.48 19.84 54.48
C GLU A 76 -1.28 20.23 53.64
N ILE A 77 -0.36 19.33 53.28
CA ILE A 77 0.74 19.65 52.36
C ILE A 77 0.19 20.04 50.98
N LEU A 78 -0.77 19.30 50.42
CA LEU A 78 -1.40 19.60 49.14
C LEU A 78 -2.29 20.86 49.16
N LYS A 79 -2.86 21.20 50.33
CA LYS A 79 -3.76 22.36 50.52
C LYS A 79 -3.03 23.61 51.00
N SER A 80 -1.91 23.45 51.71
CA SER A 80 -1.02 24.53 52.19
C SER A 80 0.11 24.82 51.22
N SER A 81 0.42 23.89 50.31
CA SER A 81 1.33 24.18 49.23
C SER A 81 0.74 25.29 48.39
N THR A 82 1.53 26.34 48.24
CA THR A 82 1.31 27.56 47.45
C THR A 82 0.94 27.35 45.98
N TYR A 83 0.71 26.11 45.53
CA TYR A 83 0.47 25.75 44.14
C TYR A 83 -1.03 25.79 43.86
N LYS A 84 -1.43 26.70 42.99
CA LYS A 84 -2.82 26.92 42.58
C LYS A 84 -3.29 25.86 41.57
N SER A 85 -2.38 25.08 40.98
CA SER A 85 -2.66 24.12 39.90
C SER A 85 -1.75 22.87 39.96
N CYS A 86 -2.19 21.76 39.38
CA CYS A 86 -1.35 20.56 39.16
C CYS A 86 -0.14 20.87 38.29
N ARG A 87 -0.27 21.82 37.36
CA ARG A 87 0.82 22.24 36.50
C ARG A 87 1.97 22.86 37.29
N GLU A 88 1.66 23.81 38.18
CA GLU A 88 2.65 24.43 39.06
C GLU A 88 3.35 23.38 39.94
N LEU A 89 2.58 22.44 40.48
CA LEU A 89 3.12 21.31 41.23
C LEU A 89 4.10 20.49 40.37
N THR A 90 3.73 20.17 39.14
CA THR A 90 4.56 19.38 38.22
C THR A 90 5.85 20.09 37.85
N GLU A 91 5.80 21.40 37.57
CA GLU A 91 6.97 22.23 37.26
C GLU A 91 8.00 22.20 38.40
N VAL A 92 7.53 22.29 39.65
CA VAL A 92 8.37 22.24 40.85
C VAL A 92 8.95 20.84 41.06
N LEU A 93 8.10 19.81 40.91
CA LEU A 93 8.49 18.43 41.18
C LEU A 93 9.41 17.83 40.12
N LEU A 94 9.40 18.35 38.89
CA LEU A 94 10.30 17.91 37.82
C LEU A 94 11.73 18.43 37.98
N ASN A 95 11.91 19.54 38.70
CA ASN A 95 13.24 20.11 39.00
C ASN A 95 13.47 20.27 40.52
N PRO A 96 13.35 19.19 41.31
CA PRO A 96 13.45 19.30 42.75
C PRO A 96 14.91 19.51 43.16
N SER A 97 15.15 20.31 44.19
CA SER A 97 16.45 20.28 44.88
C SER A 97 16.70 18.87 45.44
N ASN A 98 17.95 18.40 45.46
CA ASN A 98 18.28 17.06 45.97
C ASN A 98 17.74 16.82 47.38
N TYR A 99 17.77 17.85 48.24
CA TYR A 99 17.20 17.77 49.59
C TYR A 99 15.69 17.54 49.57
N PHE A 100 14.96 18.32 48.78
CA PHE A 100 13.51 18.18 48.65
C PHE A 100 13.12 16.85 48.00
N LEU A 101 13.91 16.34 47.05
CA LEU A 101 13.70 15.04 46.43
C LEU A 101 13.77 13.90 47.45
N GLU A 102 14.81 13.87 48.29
CA GLU A 102 14.95 12.83 49.30
C GLU A 102 13.83 12.90 50.36
N GLN A 103 13.40 14.11 50.73
CA GLN A 103 12.22 14.27 51.58
C GLN A 103 10.95 13.75 50.91
N LEU A 104 10.74 14.05 49.63
CA LEU A 104 9.57 13.62 48.87
C LEU A 104 9.53 12.09 48.73
N LYS A 105 10.66 11.45 48.42
CA LYS A 105 10.78 9.98 48.40
C LYS A 105 10.49 9.38 49.77
N GLN A 106 11.05 9.95 50.83
CA GLN A 106 10.82 9.46 52.19
C GLN A 106 9.34 9.56 52.56
N LEU A 107 8.71 10.71 52.30
CA LEU A 107 7.27 10.92 52.49
C LEU A 107 6.44 9.95 51.64
N PHE A 108 6.81 9.76 50.37
CA PHE A 108 6.12 8.85 49.46
C PHE A 108 6.15 7.39 49.96
N HIS A 109 7.34 6.88 50.32
CA HIS A 109 7.49 5.51 50.82
C HIS A 109 6.84 5.30 52.19
N GLN A 110 6.87 6.30 53.06
CA GLN A 110 6.23 6.23 54.38
C GLN A 110 4.70 6.31 54.29
N CYS A 111 4.17 7.13 53.38
CA CYS A 111 2.76 7.51 53.40
C CYS A 111 1.93 6.92 52.26
N LEU A 112 2.45 7.00 51.02
CA LEU A 112 1.70 6.63 49.82
C LEU A 112 1.91 5.17 49.44
N GLY A 113 3.09 4.58 49.72
CA GLY A 113 3.36 3.17 49.47
C GLY A 113 2.42 2.20 50.21
N ARG A 114 1.72 2.66 51.25
CA ARG A 114 0.75 1.88 52.05
C ARG A 114 -0.70 2.22 51.78
N LEU A 115 -0.96 3.30 51.04
CA LEU A 115 -2.32 3.77 50.78
C LEU A 115 -2.89 3.07 49.54
N GLN A 116 -4.09 2.51 49.64
CA GLN A 116 -4.83 2.10 48.45
C GLN A 116 -5.41 3.35 47.78
N LEU A 117 -4.68 3.91 46.81
CA LEU A 117 -5.07 5.13 46.10
C LEU A 117 -6.46 5.02 45.44
N SER A 118 -6.88 3.82 45.04
CA SER A 118 -8.21 3.54 44.50
C SER A 118 -9.37 3.93 45.44
N GLU A 119 -9.14 3.98 46.75
CA GLU A 119 -10.14 4.33 47.76
C GLU A 119 -10.21 5.84 48.06
N VAL A 120 -9.24 6.63 47.60
CA VAL A 120 -9.15 8.07 47.90
C VAL A 120 -10.27 8.84 47.22
N GLN A 121 -10.99 9.66 47.98
CA GLN A 121 -12.05 10.55 47.49
C GLN A 121 -11.82 11.99 47.95
N PRO A 122 -12.20 13.00 47.13
CA PRO A 122 -12.71 12.89 45.76
C PRO A 122 -11.63 12.50 44.73
N SER A 123 -12.09 12.07 43.54
CA SER A 123 -11.25 11.59 42.43
C SER A 123 -10.18 12.59 41.96
N GLU A 124 -10.42 13.89 42.13
CA GLU A 124 -9.43 14.95 41.86
C GLU A 124 -8.15 14.76 42.68
N TYR A 125 -8.26 14.55 43.99
CA TYR A 125 -7.08 14.32 44.84
C TYR A 125 -6.39 13.02 44.50
N ARG A 126 -7.17 11.99 44.16
CA ARG A 126 -6.62 10.71 43.71
C ARG A 126 -5.74 10.91 42.48
N SER A 127 -6.21 11.67 41.49
CA SER A 127 -5.44 12.00 40.30
C SER A 127 -4.13 12.73 40.62
N LYS A 128 -4.18 13.74 41.51
CA LYS A 128 -2.99 14.47 41.99
C LYS A 128 -1.97 13.54 42.66
N LEU A 129 -2.43 12.62 43.51
CA LEU A 129 -1.55 11.66 44.18
C LEU A 129 -0.90 10.68 43.20
N TYR A 130 -1.64 10.21 42.20
CA TYR A 130 -1.08 9.39 41.13
C TYR A 130 -0.07 10.15 40.29
N LEU A 131 -0.28 11.45 40.02
CA LEU A 131 0.69 12.30 39.33
C LEU A 131 1.97 12.48 40.14
N ILE A 132 1.87 12.72 41.45
CA ILE A 132 3.04 12.77 42.35
C ILE A 132 3.77 11.43 42.34
N GLN A 133 3.03 10.32 42.45
CA GLN A 133 3.59 8.98 42.37
C GLN A 133 4.34 8.75 41.06
N ALA A 134 3.78 9.19 39.93
CA ALA A 134 4.41 9.11 38.62
C ALA A 134 5.75 9.86 38.59
N ILE A 135 5.79 11.06 39.16
CA ILE A 135 7.01 11.88 39.23
C ILE A 135 8.07 11.26 40.14
N VAL A 136 7.68 10.75 41.32
CA VAL A 136 8.61 10.06 42.23
C VAL A 136 9.23 8.85 41.55
N PHE A 137 8.44 7.98 40.92
CA PHE A 137 8.96 6.82 40.21
C PHE A 137 9.85 7.20 39.02
N LYS A 138 9.55 8.29 38.31
CA LYS A 138 10.44 8.82 37.26
C LYS A 138 11.81 9.18 37.83
N LEU A 139 11.84 9.86 38.97
CA LEU A 139 13.07 10.30 39.64
C LEU A 139 13.85 9.12 40.25
N GLU A 140 13.19 7.99 40.50
CA GLU A 140 13.79 6.72 40.88
C GLU A 140 14.28 5.89 39.66
N ASN A 141 14.10 6.40 38.44
CA ASN A 141 14.34 5.70 37.18
C ASN A 141 13.48 4.43 36.97
N ASP A 142 12.33 4.34 37.65
CA ASP A 142 11.32 3.29 37.43
C ASP A 142 10.27 3.79 36.43
N ALA A 143 10.64 3.78 35.14
CA ALA A 143 9.78 4.29 34.08
C ALA A 143 8.46 3.53 33.98
N GLU A 144 8.44 2.23 34.26
CA GLU A 144 7.24 1.41 34.16
C GLU A 144 6.18 1.84 35.18
N LYS A 145 6.54 1.88 36.47
CA LYS A 145 5.62 2.32 37.51
C LYS A 145 5.23 3.78 37.34
N SER A 146 6.19 4.60 36.91
CA SER A 146 5.95 6.01 36.60
C SER A 146 4.83 6.21 35.58
N LEU A 147 4.84 5.46 34.48
CA LEU A 147 3.79 5.51 33.45
C LEU A 147 2.46 4.98 33.95
N ARG A 148 2.48 3.84 34.66
CA ARG A 148 1.25 3.24 35.21
C ARG A 148 0.55 4.27 36.09
N SER A 149 1.29 4.93 36.98
CA SER A 149 0.78 6.01 37.82
C SER A 149 0.34 7.24 37.01
N ALA A 150 1.04 7.60 35.94
CA ALA A 150 0.61 8.70 35.05
C ALA A 150 -0.72 8.38 34.35
N HIS A 151 -0.91 7.14 33.89
CA HIS A 151 -2.19 6.69 33.34
C HIS A 151 -3.27 6.67 34.40
N ASP A 152 -3.00 6.13 35.58
CA ASP A 152 -3.96 6.10 36.69
C ASP A 152 -4.36 7.52 37.13
N ALA A 153 -3.46 8.51 37.02
CA ALA A 153 -3.78 9.92 37.23
C ALA A 153 -4.81 10.41 36.22
N LEU A 154 -4.58 10.18 34.93
CA LEU A 154 -5.51 10.57 33.86
C LEU A 154 -6.88 9.89 34.04
N LEU A 155 -6.89 8.59 34.29
CA LEU A 155 -8.10 7.79 34.41
C LEU A 155 -8.86 8.04 35.70
N SER A 156 -8.21 8.58 36.72
CA SER A 156 -8.90 8.97 37.94
C SER A 156 -9.71 10.25 37.74
N HIS A 157 -9.16 11.25 37.06
CA HIS A 157 -9.84 12.53 36.81
C HIS A 157 -9.23 13.28 35.60
N PRO A 158 -9.80 13.12 34.39
CA PRO A 158 -9.27 13.73 33.17
C PRO A 158 -9.81 15.15 33.01
N TYR A 159 -9.21 16.12 33.72
CA TYR A 159 -9.51 17.55 33.53
C TYR A 159 -8.29 18.30 33.04
N ASP A 160 -8.50 19.47 32.45
CA ASP A 160 -7.48 20.26 31.75
C ASP A 160 -6.14 20.37 32.49
N ASP A 161 -6.16 20.70 33.77
CA ASP A 161 -4.93 20.94 34.54
C ASP A 161 -4.14 19.65 34.85
N VAL A 162 -4.80 18.48 34.99
CA VAL A 162 -4.09 17.18 35.04
C VAL A 162 -3.52 16.82 33.68
N ILE A 163 -4.27 17.05 32.59
CA ILE A 163 -3.80 16.79 31.23
C ILE A 163 -2.55 17.64 30.93
N ASP A 164 -2.60 18.95 31.19
CA ASP A 164 -1.48 19.86 30.98
C ASP A 164 -0.26 19.45 31.80
N SER A 165 -0.47 19.02 33.04
CA SER A 165 0.58 18.50 33.92
C SER A 165 1.21 17.22 33.37
N LEU A 166 0.39 16.30 32.88
CA LEU A 166 0.88 15.07 32.26
C LEU A 166 1.65 15.38 30.98
N ILE A 167 1.20 16.29 30.13
CA ILE A 167 1.94 16.73 28.93
C ILE A 167 3.30 17.29 29.32
N LEU A 168 3.36 18.20 30.29
CA LEU A 168 4.62 18.74 30.81
C LEU A 168 5.53 17.62 31.36
N PHE A 169 4.97 16.69 32.12
CA PHE A 169 5.67 15.53 32.67
C PHE A 169 6.28 14.62 31.59
N MET A 170 5.52 14.35 30.52
CA MET A 170 5.94 13.53 29.39
C MET A 170 7.02 14.22 28.55
N ASN A 171 6.93 15.55 28.40
CA ASN A 171 7.87 16.35 27.60
C ASN A 171 9.24 16.53 28.26
N HIS A 172 9.34 16.26 29.56
CA HIS A 172 10.61 16.39 30.26
C HIS A 172 11.61 15.30 29.82
N SER A 173 12.80 15.76 29.42
CA SER A 173 13.82 15.02 28.66
C SER A 173 14.13 13.61 29.20
N HIS A 174 14.45 12.69 28.28
CA HIS A 174 14.79 11.27 28.50
C HIS A 174 13.67 10.31 28.91
N PHE A 175 12.45 10.79 29.15
CA PHE A 175 11.35 9.89 29.50
C PHE A 175 10.95 8.96 28.34
N HIS A 176 10.77 9.49 27.13
CA HIS A 176 10.40 8.72 25.94
C HIS A 176 11.42 7.64 25.52
N SER A 177 12.72 7.88 25.72
CA SER A 177 13.74 6.86 25.37
C SER A 177 13.74 5.71 26.37
N THR A 178 13.54 6.01 27.65
CA THR A 178 13.41 5.00 28.72
C THR A 178 12.13 4.19 28.54
N LEU A 179 11.02 4.88 28.25
CA LEU A 179 9.72 4.30 27.89
C LEU A 179 9.85 3.23 26.82
N ARG A 180 10.49 3.57 25.70
CA ARG A 180 10.67 2.68 24.56
C ARG A 180 11.51 1.45 24.92
N ARG A 181 12.51 1.62 25.78
CA ARG A 181 13.34 0.51 26.27
C ARG A 181 12.52 -0.44 27.14
N THR A 182 11.71 0.09 28.07
CA THR A 182 10.81 -0.72 28.91
C THR A 182 9.80 -1.47 28.07
N LEU A 183 9.13 -0.78 27.14
CA LEU A 183 8.18 -1.42 26.22
C LEU A 183 8.82 -2.55 25.41
N LEU A 184 10.03 -2.34 24.87
CA LEU A 184 10.77 -3.37 24.16
C LEU A 184 11.09 -4.57 25.06
N ASN A 185 11.42 -4.35 26.32
CA ASN A 185 11.68 -5.42 27.28
C ASN A 185 10.39 -6.20 27.59
N ASP A 186 9.26 -5.52 27.81
CA ASP A 186 7.96 -6.14 28.08
C ASP A 186 7.51 -7.03 26.92
N ILE A 187 7.63 -6.51 25.69
CA ILE A 187 7.31 -7.26 24.48
C ILE A 187 8.23 -8.49 24.35
N LYS A 188 9.55 -8.31 24.52
CA LYS A 188 10.52 -9.41 24.45
C LYS A 188 10.26 -10.49 25.49
N GLN A 189 9.85 -10.09 26.70
CA GLN A 189 9.56 -11.03 27.77
C GLN A 189 8.18 -11.68 27.62
N CYS A 190 7.32 -11.17 26.71
CA CYS A 190 5.90 -11.52 26.64
C CYS A 190 5.27 -11.50 28.04
N SER A 191 5.69 -10.57 28.90
CA SER A 191 5.64 -10.69 30.37
C SER A 191 4.23 -10.74 30.95
N LEU A 192 3.21 -10.42 30.16
CA LEU A 192 1.81 -10.55 30.54
C LEU A 192 1.50 -11.99 30.94
N THR A 193 1.18 -12.15 32.21
CA THR A 193 0.71 -13.38 32.85
C THR A 193 -0.76 -13.62 32.50
N LEU A 194 -1.26 -14.85 32.71
CA LEU A 194 -2.69 -15.15 32.53
C LEU A 194 -3.57 -14.21 33.38
N THR A 195 -3.07 -13.84 34.56
CA THR A 195 -3.68 -12.88 35.49
C THR A 195 -3.77 -11.47 34.93
N ASP A 196 -2.83 -11.06 34.07
CA ASP A 196 -2.86 -9.77 33.41
C ASP A 196 -3.86 -9.74 32.23
N LEU A 197 -4.21 -10.90 31.68
CA LEU A 197 -5.21 -11.04 30.61
C LEU A 197 -6.63 -11.26 31.13
N THR A 198 -6.79 -11.66 32.40
CA THR A 198 -8.11 -11.71 33.03
C THR A 198 -8.61 -10.29 33.32
N PRO A 199 -9.82 -9.93 32.85
CA PRO A 199 -10.51 -8.72 33.26
C PRO A 199 -10.47 -8.54 34.78
N PRO A 200 -10.10 -7.36 35.29
CA PRO A 200 -10.20 -7.10 36.72
C PRO A 200 -11.65 -7.34 37.18
N THR A 201 -11.81 -8.04 38.30
CA THR A 201 -13.12 -8.42 38.85
C THR A 201 -13.91 -7.21 39.36
N GLN A 202 -13.20 -6.12 39.68
CA GLN A 202 -13.78 -4.82 40.00
C GLN A 202 -13.66 -3.92 38.77
N MET A 203 -14.81 -3.55 38.19
CA MET A 203 -14.88 -2.44 37.23
C MET A 203 -14.26 -1.20 37.87
N MET A 204 -13.58 -0.36 37.09
CA MET A 204 -13.09 0.91 37.64
C MET A 204 -14.30 1.69 38.20
N ASN A 205 -14.34 1.87 39.53
CA ASN A 205 -15.42 2.56 40.24
C ASN A 205 -15.58 4.04 39.83
N SER A 206 -14.72 4.54 38.94
CA SER A 206 -14.62 5.92 38.44
C SER A 206 -15.87 6.41 37.68
N LEU A 207 -16.82 5.52 37.36
CA LEU A 207 -17.86 5.79 36.37
C LEU A 207 -19.27 5.99 36.92
N THR A 208 -19.42 6.59 38.11
CA THR A 208 -20.75 7.07 38.55
C THR A 208 -21.37 8.06 37.55
N PHE A 209 -20.54 8.82 36.83
CA PHE A 209 -20.96 9.82 35.83
C PHE A 209 -21.55 9.21 34.54
N LEU A 210 -20.99 8.10 34.05
CA LEU A 210 -21.44 7.44 32.81
C LEU A 210 -22.72 6.58 32.99
N ASN A 211 -23.16 6.31 34.23
CA ASN A 211 -24.39 5.54 34.48
C ASN A 211 -25.70 6.29 34.12
N ARG A 212 -25.62 7.44 33.44
CA ARG A 212 -26.79 8.27 33.09
C ARG A 212 -27.40 7.94 31.73
N THR A 213 -26.70 7.19 30.88
CA THR A 213 -27.18 6.85 29.52
C THR A 213 -27.76 5.44 29.47
N GLU A 214 -28.97 5.29 28.92
CA GLU A 214 -29.66 4.00 28.83
C GLU A 214 -28.85 2.92 28.09
N ARG A 215 -28.15 3.30 27.01
CA ARG A 215 -27.27 2.40 26.24
C ARG A 215 -26.12 1.83 27.09
N LEU A 216 -25.49 2.66 27.93
CA LEU A 216 -24.42 2.21 28.82
C LEU A 216 -24.98 1.28 29.90
N ILE A 217 -26.13 1.62 30.49
CA ILE A 217 -26.80 0.71 31.44
C ILE A 217 -27.09 -0.65 30.80
N MET A 218 -27.53 -0.67 29.54
CA MET A 218 -27.80 -1.89 28.78
C MET A 218 -26.52 -2.70 28.54
N LEU A 219 -25.43 -2.10 28.04
CA LEU A 219 -24.13 -2.76 27.91
C LEU A 219 -23.70 -3.37 29.25
N LYS A 220 -23.88 -2.65 30.36
CA LYS A 220 -23.46 -3.11 31.69
C LYS A 220 -24.23 -4.34 32.13
N LYS A 221 -25.53 -4.38 31.83
CA LYS A 221 -26.39 -5.53 32.10
C LYS A 221 -25.95 -6.73 31.25
N TYR A 222 -25.63 -6.53 29.98
CA TYR A 222 -25.11 -7.59 29.11
C TYR A 222 -23.79 -8.16 29.62
N GLU A 223 -22.82 -7.31 29.93
CA GLU A 223 -21.52 -7.76 30.45
C GLU A 223 -21.67 -8.49 31.79
N ARG A 224 -22.54 -8.00 32.70
CA ARG A 224 -22.88 -8.74 33.93
C ARG A 224 -23.46 -10.12 33.64
N ALA A 225 -24.29 -10.26 32.60
CA ALA A 225 -24.82 -11.56 32.20
C ALA A 225 -23.70 -12.47 31.66
N ILE A 226 -22.75 -11.94 30.90
CA ILE A 226 -21.57 -12.69 30.43
C ILE A 226 -20.70 -13.12 31.63
N PHE A 227 -20.41 -12.22 32.57
CA PHE A 227 -19.68 -12.54 33.80
C PHE A 227 -20.38 -13.58 34.67
N LYS A 228 -21.72 -13.55 34.74
CA LYS A 228 -22.48 -14.59 35.46
C LYS A 228 -22.31 -15.96 34.80
N ARG A 229 -22.29 -16.04 33.47
CA ARG A 229 -22.01 -17.29 32.73
C ARG A 229 -20.57 -17.77 32.94
N LEU A 230 -19.60 -16.86 33.08
CA LEU A 230 -18.22 -17.23 33.42
C LEU A 230 -18.09 -17.89 34.80
N ALA A 231 -18.94 -17.53 35.76
CA ALA A 231 -19.00 -18.24 37.04
C ALA A 231 -19.38 -19.73 36.88
N GLU A 232 -19.99 -20.11 35.76
CA GLU A 232 -20.31 -21.50 35.38
C GLU A 232 -19.13 -22.21 34.68
N ASN A 233 -17.97 -21.54 34.56
CA ASN A 233 -16.70 -22.05 34.03
C ASN A 233 -16.73 -22.44 32.53
N ASP A 234 -17.51 -21.69 31.75
CA ASP A 234 -17.63 -21.79 30.29
C ASP A 234 -17.11 -20.53 29.57
N PRO A 235 -15.78 -20.46 29.33
CA PRO A 235 -15.17 -19.33 28.63
C PRO A 235 -15.55 -19.28 27.14
N VAL A 236 -15.90 -20.41 26.52
CA VAL A 236 -16.26 -20.44 25.09
C VAL A 236 -17.59 -19.73 24.87
N GLN A 237 -18.58 -20.00 25.73
CA GLN A 237 -19.86 -19.30 25.67
C GLN A 237 -19.71 -17.80 25.94
N ALA A 238 -18.77 -17.41 26.81
CA ALA A 238 -18.45 -16.00 27.02
C ALA A 238 -17.85 -15.36 25.76
N ALA A 239 -16.93 -16.05 25.09
CA ALA A 239 -16.33 -15.59 23.83
C ALA A 239 -17.39 -15.34 22.75
N TYR A 240 -18.32 -16.28 22.56
CA TYR A 240 -19.44 -16.12 21.63
C TYR A 240 -20.41 -15.01 22.05
N SER A 241 -20.66 -14.84 23.35
CA SER A 241 -21.54 -13.76 23.82
C SER A 241 -20.95 -12.36 23.53
N TYR A 242 -19.63 -12.21 23.56
CA TYR A 242 -18.98 -10.97 23.11
C TYR A 242 -19.07 -10.80 21.59
N MET A 243 -19.01 -11.88 20.80
CA MET A 243 -19.27 -11.80 19.36
C MET A 243 -20.70 -11.35 19.05
N ASP A 244 -21.68 -11.88 19.78
CA ASP A 244 -23.08 -11.45 19.66
C ASP A 244 -23.24 -9.96 20.00
N LEU A 245 -22.47 -9.46 20.98
CA LEU A 245 -22.50 -8.05 21.39
C LEU A 245 -21.99 -7.12 20.27
N ILE A 246 -21.10 -7.59 19.39
CA ILE A 246 -20.64 -6.82 18.23
C ILE A 246 -21.83 -6.42 17.34
N MET A 247 -22.75 -7.36 17.10
CA MET A 247 -23.95 -7.11 16.29
C MET A 247 -24.89 -6.07 16.92
N ALA A 248 -24.82 -5.88 18.24
CA ALA A 248 -25.60 -4.89 18.96
C ALA A 248 -24.93 -3.50 19.01
N VAL A 249 -23.64 -3.40 18.65
CA VAL A 249 -22.86 -2.15 18.74
C VAL A 249 -22.39 -1.73 17.35
N THR A 250 -23.33 -1.22 16.54
CA THR A 250 -23.06 -0.86 15.14
C THR A 250 -22.33 0.47 14.96
N ASN A 251 -22.36 1.36 15.96
CA ASN A 251 -21.93 2.77 15.78
C ASN A 251 -20.66 3.15 16.55
N SER A 252 -20.10 2.26 17.37
CA SER A 252 -18.85 2.54 18.10
C SER A 252 -17.77 1.57 17.63
N ARG A 253 -16.80 2.13 16.89
CA ARG A 253 -15.64 1.41 16.37
C ARG A 253 -14.80 0.82 17.50
N THR A 254 -14.61 1.58 18.58
CA THR A 254 -13.81 1.18 19.74
C THR A 254 -14.46 0.01 20.48
N LEU A 255 -15.79 0.02 20.65
CA LEU A 255 -16.52 -1.10 21.25
C LEU A 255 -16.54 -2.36 20.37
N PHE A 256 -16.71 -2.19 19.06
CA PHE A 256 -16.62 -3.28 18.09
C PHE A 256 -15.29 -4.03 18.27
N MET A 257 -14.18 -3.29 18.25
CA MET A 257 -12.84 -3.82 18.44
C MET A 257 -12.67 -4.48 19.82
N ASN A 258 -13.11 -3.81 20.89
CA ASN A 258 -12.97 -4.33 22.25
C ASN A 258 -13.68 -5.67 22.43
N ASN A 259 -14.89 -5.81 21.89
CA ASN A 259 -15.65 -7.05 21.95
C ASN A 259 -14.93 -8.20 21.23
N LEU A 260 -14.32 -7.96 20.07
CA LEU A 260 -13.50 -8.96 19.37
C LEU A 260 -12.27 -9.37 20.20
N ILE A 261 -11.57 -8.40 20.81
CA ILE A 261 -10.45 -8.70 21.71
C ILE A 261 -10.91 -9.54 22.90
N MET A 262 -12.03 -9.17 23.52
CA MET A 262 -12.59 -9.92 24.65
C MET A 262 -12.95 -11.35 24.24
N SER A 263 -13.51 -11.56 23.05
CA SER A 263 -13.70 -12.91 22.50
C SER A 263 -12.39 -13.68 22.41
N CYS A 264 -11.31 -13.09 21.90
CA CYS A 264 -9.98 -13.73 21.87
C CYS A 264 -9.43 -14.06 23.27
N VAL A 265 -9.60 -13.15 24.24
CA VAL A 265 -9.20 -13.37 25.64
C VAL A 265 -9.91 -14.59 26.21
N TYR A 266 -11.22 -14.73 25.96
CA TYR A 266 -11.98 -15.88 26.47
C TYR A 266 -11.68 -17.19 25.72
N PHE A 267 -11.44 -17.17 24.41
CA PHE A 267 -10.90 -18.34 23.71
C PHE A 267 -9.54 -18.77 24.28
N PHE A 268 -8.67 -17.81 24.61
CA PHE A 268 -7.40 -18.09 25.23
C PHE A 268 -7.53 -18.69 26.64
N GLN A 269 -8.51 -18.21 27.44
CA GLN A 269 -8.86 -18.85 28.70
C GLN A 269 -9.35 -20.29 28.50
N ALA A 270 -10.15 -20.57 27.47
CA ALA A 270 -10.59 -21.92 27.11
C ALA A 270 -9.42 -22.85 26.77
N ILE A 271 -8.43 -22.37 26.00
CA ILE A 271 -7.18 -23.09 25.70
C ILE A 271 -6.41 -23.43 26.98
N SER A 272 -6.44 -22.54 27.97
CA SER A 272 -5.72 -22.70 29.24
C SER A 272 -6.38 -23.73 30.17
N GLN A 273 -7.66 -24.08 29.96
CA GLN A 273 -8.35 -25.05 30.80
C GLN A 273 -7.82 -26.48 30.59
N PRO A 274 -7.49 -27.24 31.65
CA PRO A 274 -6.96 -28.60 31.53
C PRO A 274 -7.87 -29.57 30.77
N LYS A 275 -9.19 -29.34 30.80
CA LYS A 275 -10.21 -30.17 30.14
C LYS A 275 -10.26 -30.01 28.61
N CYS A 276 -9.65 -28.97 28.06
CA CYS A 276 -9.68 -28.67 26.63
C CYS A 276 -8.90 -29.76 25.86
N THR A 277 -9.44 -30.30 24.78
CA THR A 277 -8.78 -31.30 23.92
C THR A 277 -7.76 -30.64 23.01
N LEU A 278 -6.83 -31.41 22.43
CA LEU A 278 -5.85 -30.86 21.48
C LEU A 278 -6.52 -30.26 20.22
N ALA A 279 -7.62 -30.86 19.76
CA ALA A 279 -8.39 -30.36 18.63
C ALA A 279 -9.07 -29.02 18.95
N GLU A 280 -9.66 -28.89 20.14
CA GLU A 280 -10.24 -27.62 20.61
C GLU A 280 -9.17 -26.54 20.78
N VAL A 281 -8.00 -26.88 21.34
CA VAL A 281 -6.87 -25.93 21.44
C VAL A 281 -6.46 -25.42 20.07
N TYR A 282 -6.34 -26.31 19.08
CA TYR A 282 -6.03 -25.93 17.71
C TYR A 282 -7.11 -25.01 17.13
N ALA A 283 -8.39 -25.37 17.27
CA ALA A 283 -9.51 -24.59 16.76
C ALA A 283 -9.57 -23.19 17.39
N TYR A 284 -9.48 -23.09 18.72
CA TYR A 284 -9.52 -21.80 19.42
C TYR A 284 -8.29 -20.95 19.09
N ARG A 285 -7.10 -21.55 18.95
CA ARG A 285 -5.90 -20.82 18.48
C ARG A 285 -6.11 -20.27 17.07
N SER A 286 -6.67 -21.06 16.16
CA SER A 286 -6.96 -20.62 14.79
C SER A 286 -7.95 -19.45 14.79
N ILE A 287 -9.02 -19.54 15.57
CA ILE A 287 -10.02 -18.47 15.70
C ILE A 287 -9.40 -17.19 16.27
N ILE A 288 -8.55 -17.29 17.31
CA ILE A 288 -7.82 -16.13 17.86
C ILE A 288 -7.02 -15.45 16.75
N PHE A 289 -6.33 -16.24 15.93
CA PHE A 289 -5.51 -15.71 14.85
C PHE A 289 -6.35 -15.02 13.76
N ASP A 290 -7.42 -15.66 13.29
CA ASP A 290 -8.31 -15.09 12.26
C ASP A 290 -8.94 -13.78 12.74
N ILE A 291 -9.45 -13.74 13.98
CA ILE A 291 -9.98 -12.52 14.58
C ILE A 291 -8.88 -11.46 14.74
N SER A 292 -7.65 -11.85 15.06
CA SER A 292 -6.53 -10.91 15.22
C SER A 292 -6.20 -10.19 13.92
N VAL A 293 -6.29 -10.87 12.77
CA VAL A 293 -6.11 -10.24 11.45
C VAL A 293 -7.19 -9.18 11.21
N GLU A 294 -8.45 -9.52 11.47
CA GLU A 294 -9.58 -8.59 11.32
C GLU A 294 -9.45 -7.37 12.26
N ILE A 295 -9.10 -7.60 13.53
CA ILE A 295 -8.85 -6.52 14.49
C ILE A 295 -7.70 -5.64 14.01
N PHE A 296 -6.59 -6.23 13.58
CA PHE A 296 -5.41 -5.48 13.12
C PHE A 296 -5.74 -4.55 11.94
N LEU A 297 -6.44 -5.06 10.93
CA LEU A 297 -6.87 -4.26 9.78
C LEU A 297 -7.86 -3.17 10.20
N PHE A 298 -8.86 -3.52 11.02
CA PHE A 298 -9.86 -2.57 11.49
C PHE A 298 -9.27 -1.42 12.33
N THR A 299 -8.39 -1.73 13.29
CA THR A 299 -7.81 -0.73 14.19
C THR A 299 -6.96 0.27 13.44
N ARG A 300 -6.19 -0.18 12.45
CA ARG A 300 -5.30 0.64 11.62
C ARG A 300 -6.05 1.73 10.87
N HIS A 301 -7.27 1.42 10.41
CA HIS A 301 -8.08 2.36 9.63
C HIS A 301 -8.92 3.30 10.48
N TYR A 302 -9.50 2.82 11.58
CA TYR A 302 -10.64 3.51 12.19
C TYR A 302 -10.43 4.02 13.62
N LEU A 303 -9.36 3.62 14.31
CA LEU A 303 -9.22 3.87 15.75
C LEU A 303 -8.12 4.89 16.10
N PRO A 304 -8.25 5.59 17.24
CA PRO A 304 -7.19 6.46 17.79
C PRO A 304 -5.92 5.68 18.14
N LEU A 305 -4.78 6.38 18.18
CA LEU A 305 -3.45 5.75 18.33
C LEU A 305 -3.27 4.91 19.59
N TYR A 306 -3.81 5.35 20.72
CA TYR A 306 -3.68 4.58 21.97
C TYR A 306 -4.55 3.33 21.97
N VAL A 307 -5.70 3.36 21.29
CA VAL A 307 -6.56 2.19 21.09
C VAL A 307 -5.88 1.19 20.17
N GLN A 308 -5.24 1.67 19.09
CA GLN A 308 -4.41 0.83 18.22
C GLN A 308 -3.26 0.19 19.00
N MET A 309 -2.53 0.98 19.80
CA MET A 309 -1.46 0.48 20.67
C MET A 309 -1.95 -0.60 21.61
N TYR A 310 -3.06 -0.35 22.31
CA TYR A 310 -3.69 -1.30 23.21
C TYR A 310 -4.03 -2.61 22.48
N ALA A 311 -4.72 -2.51 21.33
CA ALA A 311 -5.12 -3.65 20.53
C ALA A 311 -3.91 -4.46 20.09
N TYR A 312 -2.90 -3.85 19.46
CA TYR A 312 -1.74 -4.56 18.95
C TYR A 312 -0.96 -5.30 20.04
N LYS A 313 -0.78 -4.68 21.23
CA LYS A 313 -0.11 -5.35 22.36
C LYS A 313 -0.87 -6.59 22.82
N LEU A 314 -2.20 -6.52 22.90
CA LEU A 314 -3.02 -7.67 23.29
C LEU A 314 -3.04 -8.75 22.22
N LEU A 315 -3.20 -8.40 20.95
CA LEU A 315 -3.16 -9.37 19.85
C LEU A 315 -1.82 -10.11 19.82
N TYR A 316 -0.70 -9.38 19.89
CA TYR A 316 0.64 -9.96 19.94
C TYR A 316 0.76 -10.98 21.08
N THR A 317 0.30 -10.59 22.27
CA THR A 317 0.34 -11.45 23.46
C THR A 317 -0.54 -12.69 23.31
N LEU A 318 -1.78 -12.52 22.83
CA LEU A 318 -2.74 -13.61 22.65
C LEU A 318 -2.24 -14.63 21.62
N ILE A 319 -1.69 -14.18 20.49
CA ILE A 319 -1.12 -15.05 19.45
C ILE A 319 0.11 -15.81 20.00
N MET A 320 1.04 -15.12 20.65
CA MET A 320 2.25 -15.73 21.20
C MET A 320 1.92 -16.76 22.29
N ARG A 321 1.06 -16.40 23.24
CA ARG A 321 0.70 -17.28 24.37
C ARG A 321 -0.17 -18.46 23.93
N SER A 322 -1.14 -18.27 23.04
CA SER A 322 -1.94 -19.39 22.51
C SER A 322 -1.07 -20.38 21.73
N THR A 323 -0.09 -19.88 20.97
CA THR A 323 0.89 -20.73 20.26
C THR A 323 1.80 -21.49 21.21
N ASP A 324 2.33 -20.84 22.26
CA ASP A 324 3.15 -21.50 23.28
C ASP A 324 2.39 -22.61 24.02
N LEU A 325 1.12 -22.36 24.40
CA LEU A 325 0.27 -23.37 25.03
C LEU A 325 -0.02 -24.56 24.09
N PHE A 326 -0.29 -24.28 22.82
CA PHE A 326 -0.47 -25.33 21.82
C PHE A 326 0.80 -26.18 21.65
N ALA A 327 1.96 -25.53 21.55
CA ALA A 327 3.26 -26.20 21.46
C ALA A 327 3.50 -27.12 22.67
N LYS A 328 3.29 -26.62 23.89
CA LYS A 328 3.41 -27.39 25.14
C LYS A 328 2.50 -28.61 25.16
N ARG A 329 1.26 -28.49 24.66
CA ARG A 329 0.31 -29.61 24.58
C ARG A 329 0.65 -30.64 23.51
N ILE A 330 1.23 -30.23 22.39
CA ILE A 330 1.76 -31.18 21.39
C ILE A 330 2.93 -31.97 22.00
N ILE A 331 3.85 -31.29 22.69
CA ILE A 331 5.01 -31.92 23.32
C ILE A 331 4.57 -32.90 24.41
N SER A 332 3.57 -32.55 25.21
CA SER A 332 3.06 -33.44 26.27
C SER A 332 2.26 -34.63 25.74
N SER A 333 1.60 -34.51 24.58
CA SER A 333 0.81 -35.59 23.97
C SER A 333 1.62 -36.52 23.06
N SER A 334 2.78 -36.08 22.55
CA SER A 334 3.65 -36.88 21.70
C SER A 334 4.61 -37.76 22.50
N SER A 335 4.14 -38.93 22.94
CA SER A 335 4.98 -39.96 23.57
C SER A 335 6.05 -40.57 22.64
N ASN A 336 5.98 -40.32 21.33
CA ASN A 336 6.93 -40.78 20.32
C ASN A 336 7.93 -39.68 19.92
N ARG A 337 9.18 -39.80 20.42
CA ARG A 337 10.32 -38.87 20.27
C ARG A 337 10.84 -38.62 18.84
N THR A 338 10.18 -39.08 17.79
CA THR A 338 10.70 -39.03 16.41
C THR A 338 9.92 -38.11 15.45
N ALA A 339 8.93 -37.36 15.93
CA ALA A 339 8.23 -36.39 15.10
C ALA A 339 9.13 -35.18 14.81
N ARG A 340 9.67 -35.12 13.58
CA ARG A 340 10.40 -33.96 13.06
C ARG A 340 9.55 -32.69 13.24
N SER A 341 10.15 -31.67 13.82
CA SER A 341 9.59 -30.35 14.10
C SER A 341 9.08 -29.68 12.83
N GLN A 342 7.80 -29.87 12.50
CA GLN A 342 7.14 -28.90 11.63
C GLN A 342 7.02 -27.58 12.41
N PRO A 343 7.25 -26.43 11.75
CA PRO A 343 7.07 -25.14 12.39
C PRO A 343 5.62 -25.01 12.87
N ILE A 344 5.46 -24.61 14.13
CA ILE A 344 4.16 -24.48 14.80
C ILE A 344 3.41 -23.25 14.27
N LEU A 345 4.16 -22.27 13.78
CA LEU A 345 3.68 -21.08 13.08
C LEU A 345 3.79 -21.31 11.57
N SER A 346 2.79 -20.86 10.81
CA SER A 346 2.96 -20.69 9.37
C SER A 346 3.68 -19.37 9.09
N ASP A 347 4.31 -19.24 7.91
CA ASP A 347 4.99 -18.01 7.48
C ASP A 347 4.09 -16.75 7.59
N PHE A 348 2.78 -16.92 7.40
CA PHE A 348 1.78 -15.85 7.57
C PHE A 348 1.66 -15.38 9.04
N HIS A 349 1.73 -16.29 10.02
CA HIS A 349 1.68 -15.91 11.43
C HIS A 349 2.91 -15.10 11.85
N GLU A 350 4.09 -15.50 11.37
CA GLU A 350 5.33 -14.77 11.63
C GLU A 350 5.25 -13.36 11.04
N THR A 351 4.72 -13.24 9.82
CA THR A 351 4.50 -11.95 9.16
C THR A 351 3.56 -11.05 9.97
N LEU A 352 2.43 -11.56 10.48
CA LEU A 352 1.51 -10.79 11.32
C LEU A 352 2.16 -10.34 12.64
N LEU A 353 2.92 -11.21 13.29
CA LEU A 353 3.62 -10.87 14.54
C LEU A 353 4.68 -9.79 14.33
N ASP A 354 5.43 -9.87 13.23
CA ASP A 354 6.42 -8.86 12.85
C ASP A 354 5.75 -7.52 12.57
N GLU A 355 4.62 -7.51 11.86
CA GLU A 355 3.87 -6.30 11.56
C GLU A 355 3.22 -5.69 12.81
N LEU A 356 2.64 -6.50 13.71
CA LEU A 356 2.16 -6.04 15.01
C LEU A 356 3.29 -5.39 15.82
N LEU A 357 4.45 -6.03 15.88
CA LEU A 357 5.62 -5.52 16.59
C LEU A 357 6.10 -4.20 16.00
N LYS A 358 6.20 -4.12 14.67
CA LYS A 358 6.56 -2.92 13.94
C LYS A 358 5.62 -1.75 14.28
N ASN A 359 4.30 -1.99 14.23
CA ASN A 359 3.29 -0.99 14.54
C ASN A 359 3.32 -0.56 16.01
N ILE A 360 3.51 -1.49 16.96
CA ILE A 360 3.70 -1.14 18.39
C ILE A 360 4.93 -0.22 18.54
N LEU A 361 6.04 -0.54 17.88
CA LEU A 361 7.25 0.29 17.96
C LEU A 361 7.07 1.66 17.32
N GLN A 362 6.33 1.76 16.23
CA GLN A 362 6.00 3.02 15.57
C GLN A 362 5.10 3.88 16.45
N LEU A 363 3.97 3.33 16.90
CA LEU A 363 3.01 4.03 17.75
C LEU A 363 3.63 4.45 19.08
N SER A 364 4.62 3.72 19.61
CA SER A 364 5.27 4.08 20.87
C SER A 364 6.09 5.37 20.80
N LYS A 365 6.39 5.84 19.59
CA LYS A 365 7.05 7.12 19.36
C LYS A 365 6.11 8.30 19.57
N VAL A 366 4.82 8.12 19.32
CA VAL A 366 3.82 9.20 19.28
C VAL A 366 2.69 9.04 20.30
N SER A 367 2.47 7.84 20.80
CA SER A 367 1.48 7.56 21.82
C SER A 367 2.15 7.47 23.20
N PRO A 368 1.76 8.33 24.14
CA PRO A 368 2.22 8.24 25.53
C PRO A 368 1.72 6.96 26.23
N PHE A 369 0.64 6.36 25.72
CA PHE A 369 -0.08 5.24 26.32
C PHE A 369 0.47 3.87 25.98
N THR A 370 1.72 3.63 26.32
CA THR A 370 2.38 2.35 25.99
C THR A 370 2.08 1.24 27.00
N HIS A 371 1.63 1.56 28.22
CA HIS A 371 1.39 0.62 29.32
C HIS A 371 -0.05 0.76 29.86
N MET A 372 -1.03 0.55 28.98
CA MET A 372 -2.42 0.47 29.40
C MET A 372 -2.69 -0.88 30.09
N PRO A 373 -3.44 -0.91 31.21
CA PRO A 373 -3.93 -2.16 31.77
C PRO A 373 -4.89 -2.85 30.79
N THR A 374 -5.07 -4.15 30.91
CA THR A 374 -6.09 -4.88 30.15
C THR A 374 -7.47 -4.35 30.53
N ILE A 375 -8.19 -3.85 29.53
CA ILE A 375 -9.51 -3.27 29.70
C ILE A 375 -10.52 -4.40 29.59
N GLY A 376 -11.08 -4.76 30.74
CA GLY A 376 -11.94 -5.93 30.86
C GLY A 376 -13.41 -5.71 30.49
N SER A 377 -13.81 -4.47 30.27
CA SER A 377 -15.22 -4.11 30.00
C SER A 377 -15.35 -3.02 28.93
N SER A 378 -16.46 -3.07 28.21
CA SER A 378 -16.93 -2.09 27.24
C SER A 378 -17.08 -0.70 27.88
N HIS A 379 -17.46 -0.65 29.16
CA HIS A 379 -17.62 0.61 29.91
C HIS A 379 -16.30 1.31 30.09
N ASP A 380 -15.31 0.56 30.56
CA ASP A 380 -13.97 1.06 30.76
C ASP A 380 -13.42 1.51 29.39
N MET A 381 -13.65 0.75 28.32
CA MET A 381 -13.20 1.14 26.98
C MET A 381 -13.81 2.47 26.49
N ILE A 382 -15.10 2.72 26.71
CA ILE A 382 -15.74 4.00 26.35
C ILE A 382 -15.15 5.15 27.17
N TYR A 383 -14.88 4.91 28.45
CA TYR A 383 -14.27 5.93 29.30
C TYR A 383 -12.85 6.26 28.86
N MET A 384 -12.06 5.21 28.57
CA MET A 384 -10.74 5.32 27.96
C MET A 384 -10.81 6.06 26.64
N GLU A 385 -11.87 5.85 25.86
CA GLU A 385 -12.09 6.55 24.60
C GLU A 385 -12.20 8.06 24.81
N CYS A 386 -13.09 8.47 25.71
CA CYS A 386 -13.31 9.88 26.03
C CYS A 386 -12.06 10.54 26.63
N ALA A 387 -11.51 9.98 27.71
CA ALA A 387 -10.36 10.55 28.41
C ALA A 387 -9.08 10.49 27.55
N GLY A 388 -8.91 9.40 26.81
CA GLY A 388 -7.76 9.16 25.95
C GLY A 388 -7.73 10.07 24.73
N ASN A 389 -8.88 10.32 24.07
CA ASN A 389 -8.95 11.22 22.93
C ASN A 389 -8.63 12.66 23.32
N GLU A 390 -9.20 13.15 24.44
CA GLU A 390 -8.94 14.50 24.93
C GLU A 390 -7.47 14.71 25.26
N PHE A 391 -6.88 13.77 26.02
CA PHE A 391 -5.46 13.82 26.35
C PHE A 391 -4.58 13.69 25.11
N LEU A 392 -4.86 12.73 24.22
CA LEU A 392 -4.07 12.50 23.01
C LEU A 392 -4.09 13.72 22.09
N SER A 393 -5.26 14.36 21.91
CA SER A 393 -5.39 15.58 21.12
C SER A 393 -4.47 16.69 21.65
N LYS A 394 -4.58 17.03 22.94
CA LYS A 394 -3.74 18.08 23.55
C LYS A 394 -2.26 17.71 23.55
N TYR A 395 -1.94 16.44 23.79
CA TYR A 395 -0.57 15.95 23.77
C TYR A 395 0.05 16.04 22.38
N LEU A 396 -0.65 15.59 21.33
CA LEU A 396 -0.19 15.69 19.95
C LEU A 396 -0.02 17.16 19.54
N LYS A 397 -0.98 18.03 19.86
CA LYS A 397 -0.91 19.48 19.59
C LYS A 397 0.32 20.12 20.25
N ALA A 398 0.60 19.76 21.49
CA ALA A 398 1.78 20.26 22.21
C ALA A 398 3.10 19.73 21.64
N MET A 399 3.10 18.54 21.04
CA MET A 399 4.29 17.87 20.50
C MET A 399 4.53 18.12 19.02
N ALA A 400 3.51 18.53 18.27
CA ALA A 400 3.56 18.73 16.84
C ALA A 400 4.70 19.65 16.37
N PRO A 401 5.03 20.76 17.07
CA PRO A 401 6.15 21.62 16.68
C PRO A 401 7.53 20.94 16.71
N ASN A 402 7.67 19.82 17.42
CA ASN A 402 8.94 19.15 17.64
C ASN A 402 9.25 18.06 16.60
N SER A 403 8.25 17.58 15.85
CA SER A 403 8.46 16.52 14.85
C SER A 403 7.27 16.38 13.90
N SER A 404 7.56 16.17 12.61
CA SER A 404 6.56 15.94 11.58
C SER A 404 5.66 14.74 11.88
N MET A 405 6.17 13.75 12.61
CA MET A 405 5.40 12.56 12.97
C MET A 405 4.24 12.92 13.90
N TYR A 406 4.45 13.80 14.89
CA TYR A 406 3.38 14.25 15.78
C TYR A 406 2.36 15.11 15.03
N GLN A 407 2.82 16.03 14.17
CA GLN A 407 1.93 16.84 13.33
C GLN A 407 1.10 15.96 12.38
N TYR A 408 1.71 14.94 11.76
CA TYR A 408 1.00 13.98 10.91
C TYR A 408 -0.13 13.29 11.65
N TYR A 409 0.12 12.76 12.85
CA TYR A 409 -0.91 12.06 13.60
C TYR A 409 -1.96 13.00 14.20
N PHE A 410 -1.61 14.26 14.46
CA PHE A 410 -2.58 15.28 14.82
C PHE A 410 -3.54 15.53 13.65
N PHE A 411 -3.00 15.77 12.46
CA PHE A 411 -3.77 15.90 11.22
C PHE A 411 -4.61 14.66 10.92
N GLU A 412 -4.03 13.45 11.01
CA GLU A 412 -4.75 12.19 10.80
C GLU A 412 -5.90 12.04 11.79
N GLY A 413 -5.77 12.58 13.01
CA GLY A 413 -6.85 12.54 14.00
C GLY A 413 -8.03 13.42 13.68
N ILE A 414 -7.77 14.59 13.10
CA ILE A 414 -8.81 15.48 12.58
C ILE A 414 -9.46 14.81 11.35
N TRP A 415 -8.64 14.30 10.42
CA TRP A 415 -9.09 13.58 9.22
C TRP A 415 -10.03 12.41 9.55
N LYS A 416 -9.67 11.60 10.56
CA LYS A 416 -10.45 10.42 10.98
C LYS A 416 -11.55 10.74 12.00
N SER A 417 -11.73 12.02 12.33
CA SER A 417 -12.76 12.53 13.26
C SER A 417 -12.66 11.92 14.67
N TRP A 418 -11.45 11.68 15.17
CA TRP A 418 -11.22 11.39 16.59
C TRP A 418 -10.54 12.53 17.35
N ILE A 419 -10.20 13.61 16.64
CA ILE A 419 -9.93 14.95 17.18
C ILE A 419 -10.97 15.90 16.62
N ASP A 420 -11.71 16.57 17.49
CA ASP A 420 -12.77 17.51 17.12
C ASP A 420 -12.34 18.97 17.35
N GLY A 421 -12.98 19.90 16.63
CA GLY A 421 -12.93 21.34 16.92
C GLY A 421 -11.78 22.13 16.27
N GLU A 422 -10.90 21.46 15.53
CA GLU A 422 -9.82 22.10 14.78
C GLU A 422 -10.21 22.30 13.30
N ASN A 423 -9.62 23.31 12.66
CA ASN A 423 -9.82 23.55 11.23
C ASN A 423 -9.01 22.53 10.42
N PHE A 424 -9.70 21.76 9.59
CA PHE A 424 -9.12 20.74 8.75
C PHE A 424 -8.03 21.28 7.80
N GLU A 425 -8.29 22.40 7.13
CA GLU A 425 -7.37 22.97 6.13
C GLU A 425 -6.12 23.54 6.81
N ASP A 426 -6.27 24.29 7.91
CA ASP A 426 -5.14 24.86 8.64
C ASP A 426 -4.16 23.75 9.11
N GLU A 427 -4.71 22.64 9.62
CA GLU A 427 -3.89 21.52 10.13
C GLU A 427 -3.32 20.63 9.01
N ARG A 428 -3.99 20.58 7.86
CA ARG A 428 -3.42 20.02 6.62
C ARG A 428 -2.18 20.81 6.21
N ASP A 429 -2.25 22.13 6.21
CA ASP A 429 -1.15 23.01 5.80
C ASP A 429 0.04 22.91 6.75
N TYR A 430 -0.21 22.91 8.06
CA TYR A 430 0.84 22.66 9.06
C TYR A 430 1.47 21.28 8.85
N CYS A 431 0.67 20.24 8.64
CA CYS A 431 1.17 18.89 8.35
C CYS A 431 2.07 18.86 7.11
N MET A 432 1.63 19.51 6.03
CA MET A 432 2.41 19.63 4.80
C MET A 432 3.76 20.33 5.06
N TYR A 433 3.75 21.46 5.77
CA TYR A 433 4.95 22.20 6.14
C TYR A 433 5.97 21.34 6.91
N TYR A 434 5.55 20.65 7.96
CA TYR A 434 6.47 19.84 8.78
C TYR A 434 7.00 18.61 8.02
N LEU A 435 6.17 17.97 7.20
CA LEU A 435 6.60 16.82 6.38
C LEU A 435 7.64 17.24 5.32
N LEU A 436 7.45 18.40 4.67
CA LEU A 436 8.42 18.96 3.73
C LEU A 436 9.73 19.33 4.43
N LYS A 437 9.65 19.99 5.59
CA LYS A 437 10.81 20.39 6.40
C LYS A 437 11.70 19.19 6.77
N ASP A 438 11.10 18.05 7.12
CA ASP A 438 11.83 16.81 7.44
C ASP A 438 12.62 16.25 6.24
N ARG A 439 12.19 16.55 5.01
CA ARG A 439 12.87 16.20 3.75
C ARG A 439 13.83 17.29 3.25
N GLN A 440 13.97 18.40 3.98
CA GLN A 440 14.68 19.61 3.53
C GLN A 440 14.06 20.25 2.28
N TRP A 441 12.74 20.08 2.11
CA TRP A 441 11.94 20.75 1.09
C TRP A 441 11.11 21.88 1.70
N THR A 442 10.59 22.73 0.83
CA THR A 442 9.75 23.87 1.13
C THR A 442 8.47 23.81 0.30
N THR A 443 7.48 24.64 0.64
CA THR A 443 6.27 24.75 -0.18
C THR A 443 6.58 25.26 -1.58
N TYR A 444 7.60 26.10 -1.75
CA TYR A 444 8.06 26.57 -3.07
C TYR A 444 8.53 25.43 -3.97
N ASP A 445 9.15 24.38 -3.43
CA ASP A 445 9.57 23.23 -4.24
C ASP A 445 8.35 22.45 -4.78
N VAL A 446 7.23 22.46 -4.05
CA VAL A 446 5.95 21.89 -4.51
C VAL A 446 5.27 22.83 -5.50
N GLU A 447 5.30 24.14 -5.27
CA GLU A 447 4.77 25.13 -6.21
C GLU A 447 5.49 25.09 -7.55
N ASP A 448 6.82 25.03 -7.57
CA ASP A 448 7.61 24.93 -8.80
C ASP A 448 7.21 23.71 -9.65
N LEU A 449 6.90 22.60 -8.97
CA LEU A 449 6.40 21.38 -9.60
C LEU A 449 4.98 21.53 -10.17
N LEU A 450 4.08 22.30 -9.52
CA LEU A 450 2.67 22.44 -9.92
C LEU A 450 2.37 23.65 -10.81
N CYS A 451 3.17 24.71 -10.70
CA CYS A 451 3.06 25.96 -11.45
C CYS A 451 3.79 25.85 -12.80
N TRP A 452 3.52 24.76 -13.52
CA TRP A 452 4.08 24.55 -14.85
C TRP A 452 3.60 25.64 -15.82
N SER A 453 4.54 26.48 -16.28
CA SER A 453 4.25 27.69 -17.07
C SER A 453 3.51 27.42 -18.37
N ILE A 454 3.55 26.18 -18.88
CA ILE A 454 2.83 25.80 -20.10
C ILE A 454 1.31 25.77 -19.86
N ILE A 455 0.84 25.46 -18.65
CA ILE A 455 -0.58 25.50 -18.31
C ILE A 455 -0.91 26.87 -17.71
N PRO A 456 -1.73 27.69 -18.38
CA PRO A 456 -2.13 28.97 -17.83
C PRO A 456 -3.04 28.79 -16.61
N ARG A 457 -2.75 29.56 -15.57
CA ARG A 457 -3.46 29.60 -14.29
C ARG A 457 -3.83 31.03 -13.94
N THR A 458 -4.73 31.20 -12.97
CA THR A 458 -4.96 32.50 -12.34
C THR A 458 -3.73 32.91 -11.52
N ASP A 459 -3.65 34.18 -11.15
CA ASP A 459 -2.58 34.68 -10.28
C ASP A 459 -2.51 33.91 -8.95
N ASP A 460 -3.66 33.47 -8.44
CA ASP A 460 -3.78 32.65 -7.22
C ASP A 460 -3.59 31.14 -7.47
N GLY A 461 -3.07 30.71 -8.62
CA GLY A 461 -2.71 29.30 -8.86
C GLY A 461 -3.84 28.33 -9.26
N TRP A 462 -5.07 28.82 -9.46
CA TRP A 462 -6.20 28.01 -9.93
C TRP A 462 -6.20 27.81 -11.44
N TYR A 463 -6.88 26.76 -11.93
CA TYR A 463 -7.13 26.67 -13.37
C TYR A 463 -8.07 27.81 -13.85
N LEU A 464 -7.82 28.32 -15.05
CA LEU A 464 -8.71 29.29 -15.70
C LEU A 464 -10.10 28.70 -15.96
N ASP A 465 -11.15 29.48 -15.76
CA ASP A 465 -12.57 29.11 -15.97
C ASP A 465 -12.99 28.98 -17.44
N THR A 466 -12.09 29.38 -18.35
CA THR A 466 -12.31 29.39 -19.80
C THR A 466 -11.45 28.36 -20.50
N LYS A 467 -11.85 28.00 -21.73
CA LYS A 467 -11.02 27.20 -22.64
C LYS A 467 -9.67 27.90 -22.82
N HIS A 468 -8.59 27.19 -22.55
CA HIS A 468 -7.24 27.73 -22.63
C HIS A 468 -6.38 27.00 -23.67
N ARG A 469 -5.16 27.51 -23.89
CA ARG A 469 -4.15 26.90 -24.75
C ARG A 469 -2.85 26.75 -23.97
N LEU A 470 -2.09 25.73 -24.33
CA LEU A 470 -0.74 25.54 -23.81
C LEU A 470 0.16 26.69 -24.26
N GLN A 471 0.97 27.23 -23.34
CA GLN A 471 1.92 28.32 -23.59
C GLN A 471 3.27 27.78 -24.12
N LEU A 472 3.21 27.09 -25.26
CA LEU A 472 4.38 26.60 -26.00
C LEU A 472 4.88 27.65 -27.01
N ASP A 473 6.05 27.39 -27.62
CA ASP A 473 6.59 28.24 -28.69
C ASP A 473 5.55 28.43 -29.82
N PRO A 474 5.26 29.67 -30.27
CA PRO A 474 4.29 29.95 -31.34
C PRO A 474 4.49 29.16 -32.64
N SER A 475 5.71 28.66 -32.90
CA SER A 475 6.06 27.83 -34.06
C SER A 475 5.78 26.34 -33.89
N GLY A 476 5.13 25.95 -32.80
CA GLY A 476 4.83 24.56 -32.49
C GLY A 476 3.76 23.89 -33.38
N TYR A 477 3.46 22.65 -33.03
CA TYR A 477 2.79 21.68 -33.87
C TYR A 477 1.49 21.19 -33.22
N SER A 478 0.48 20.95 -34.06
CA SER A 478 -0.81 20.39 -33.62
C SER A 478 -0.88 18.87 -33.78
N GLN A 479 0.01 18.27 -34.59
CA GLN A 479 -0.04 16.83 -34.86
C GLN A 479 1.29 16.23 -35.29
N VAL A 480 1.60 15.05 -34.76
CA VAL A 480 2.64 14.14 -35.28
C VAL A 480 2.04 13.30 -36.41
N ILE A 481 2.57 13.46 -37.62
CA ILE A 481 2.14 12.71 -38.81
C ILE A 481 3.01 11.46 -38.98
N GLY A 482 4.33 11.59 -38.83
CA GLY A 482 5.24 10.48 -39.10
C GLY A 482 6.71 10.87 -39.28
N ILE A 483 7.48 9.98 -39.89
CA ILE A 483 8.87 10.24 -40.30
C ILE A 483 9.12 9.77 -41.74
N THR A 484 10.08 10.41 -42.39
CA THR A 484 10.69 10.00 -43.64
C THR A 484 12.13 9.60 -43.36
N LEU A 485 12.50 8.36 -43.69
CA LEU A 485 13.83 7.81 -43.53
C LEU A 485 14.47 7.61 -44.90
N ASN A 486 15.60 8.26 -45.15
CA ASN A 486 16.45 7.97 -46.29
C ASN A 486 17.37 6.80 -45.95
N ASN A 487 17.09 5.63 -46.52
CA ASN A 487 17.82 4.40 -46.29
C ASN A 487 19.29 4.46 -46.78
N ASP A 488 19.64 5.37 -47.70
CA ASP A 488 21.01 5.52 -48.21
C ASP A 488 21.88 6.40 -47.31
N THR A 489 21.30 7.47 -46.75
CA THR A 489 22.04 8.46 -45.97
C THR A 489 21.89 8.27 -44.48
N GLY A 490 20.80 7.63 -44.03
CA GLY A 490 20.38 7.59 -42.64
C GLY A 490 19.69 8.88 -42.18
N ASP A 491 19.37 9.80 -43.10
CA ASP A 491 18.69 11.05 -42.76
C ASP A 491 17.23 10.76 -42.37
N ILE A 492 16.80 11.37 -41.26
CA ILE A 492 15.43 11.28 -40.75
C ILE A 492 14.82 12.68 -40.84
N GLU A 493 13.72 12.79 -41.57
CA GLU A 493 12.90 14.00 -41.66
C GLU A 493 11.58 13.75 -40.95
N PHE A 494 11.29 14.56 -39.95
CA PHE A 494 10.04 14.47 -39.20
C PHE A 494 8.90 15.18 -39.95
N MET A 495 7.73 14.55 -39.97
CA MET A 495 6.53 15.07 -40.60
C MET A 495 5.54 15.51 -39.51
N PHE A 496 5.32 16.81 -39.39
CA PHE A 496 4.42 17.41 -38.40
C PHE A 496 3.40 18.33 -39.07
N ALA A 497 2.21 18.46 -38.48
CA ALA A 497 1.26 19.51 -38.83
C ALA A 497 1.51 20.73 -37.96
N GLN A 498 1.75 21.89 -38.57
CA GLN A 498 1.91 23.15 -37.84
C GLN A 498 0.58 23.60 -37.24
N ALA A 499 0.60 24.06 -36.00
CA ALA A 499 -0.60 24.55 -35.34
C ALA A 499 -1.11 25.82 -36.01
N LYS A 500 -2.37 25.84 -36.45
CA LYS A 500 -3.00 27.06 -36.97
C LYS A 500 -3.37 28.01 -35.83
N LYS A 501 -3.62 29.28 -36.14
CA LYS A 501 -4.05 30.31 -35.17
C LYS A 501 -5.26 29.90 -34.30
N ASN A 502 -6.11 28.99 -34.77
CA ASN A 502 -7.29 28.53 -34.05
C ASN A 502 -7.15 27.12 -33.44
N GLU A 503 -6.06 26.42 -33.73
CA GLU A 503 -5.80 25.06 -33.25
C GLU A 503 -4.95 25.10 -31.97
N HIS A 504 -4.95 23.99 -31.24
CA HIS A 504 -4.06 23.81 -30.09
C HIS A 504 -2.63 23.59 -30.59
N ASN A 505 -1.70 24.34 -30.00
CA ASN A 505 -0.28 24.03 -30.07
C ASN A 505 0.01 22.97 -29.02
N LEU A 506 0.33 21.75 -29.44
CA LEU A 506 0.39 20.59 -28.55
C LEU A 506 1.82 20.17 -28.24
N PHE A 507 2.78 20.37 -29.13
CA PHE A 507 4.20 20.08 -28.90
C PHE A 507 5.08 20.97 -29.77
N ASP A 508 6.36 21.11 -29.41
CA ASP A 508 7.32 21.91 -30.17
C ASP A 508 8.57 21.11 -30.59
N ALA A 509 9.54 21.79 -31.21
CA ALA A 509 10.77 21.15 -31.63
C ALA A 509 11.64 20.69 -30.45
N GLY A 510 11.52 21.33 -29.28
CA GLY A 510 12.20 20.91 -28.06
C GLY A 510 11.71 19.55 -27.62
N ASP A 511 10.39 19.36 -27.55
CA ASP A 511 9.78 18.06 -27.21
C ASP A 511 10.26 16.92 -28.13
N VAL A 512 10.35 17.19 -29.43
CA VAL A 512 10.82 16.21 -30.43
C VAL A 512 12.26 15.83 -30.18
N MET A 513 13.12 16.84 -29.95
CA MET A 513 14.53 16.61 -29.68
C MET A 513 14.67 15.82 -28.38
N ASP A 514 14.07 16.28 -27.29
CA ASP A 514 14.22 15.64 -25.98
C ASP A 514 13.77 14.17 -25.98
N ILE A 515 12.61 13.86 -26.56
CA ILE A 515 12.08 12.48 -26.61
C ILE A 515 12.97 11.58 -27.46
N VAL A 516 13.39 12.07 -28.63
CA VAL A 516 14.17 11.27 -29.57
C VAL A 516 15.61 11.12 -29.09
N THR A 517 16.25 12.16 -28.57
CA THR A 517 17.66 12.11 -28.11
C THR A 517 17.81 11.27 -26.85
N ASN A 518 16.85 11.32 -25.93
CA ASN A 518 16.88 10.50 -24.72
C ASN A 518 16.36 9.07 -24.95
N GLY A 519 15.96 8.73 -26.18
CA GLY A 519 15.50 7.39 -26.53
C GLY A 519 14.21 6.98 -25.83
N ILE A 520 13.35 7.95 -25.50
CA ILE A 520 12.10 7.66 -24.79
C ILE A 520 11.16 6.92 -25.73
N SER A 521 11.02 5.63 -25.48
CA SER A 521 10.19 4.72 -26.26
C SER A 521 8.93 4.29 -25.51
N TYR A 522 8.79 4.66 -24.25
CA TYR A 522 7.60 4.46 -23.41
C TYR A 522 7.65 5.43 -22.23
N ALA A 523 6.52 5.62 -21.56
CA ALA A 523 6.48 6.33 -20.29
C ALA A 523 5.45 5.68 -19.35
N TYR A 524 5.84 5.48 -18.10
CA TYR A 524 4.98 5.10 -16.99
C TYR A 524 5.04 6.19 -15.93
N PHE A 525 3.90 6.51 -15.35
CA PHE A 525 3.75 7.54 -14.33
C PHE A 525 2.67 7.14 -13.34
N THR A 526 2.88 7.41 -12.06
CA THR A 526 1.88 7.21 -11.00
C THR A 526 2.07 8.22 -9.87
N LEU A 527 0.96 8.57 -9.24
CA LEU A 527 0.92 9.34 -8.00
C LEU A 527 0.44 8.42 -6.86
N ASP A 528 1.39 7.89 -6.09
CA ASP A 528 1.18 6.93 -5.00
C ASP A 528 1.33 7.59 -3.61
N PRO A 529 0.96 6.93 -2.50
CA PRO A 529 1.33 7.39 -1.17
C PRO A 529 2.87 7.44 -1.01
N PRO A 530 3.45 8.53 -0.46
CA PRO A 530 4.89 8.61 -0.18
C PRO A 530 5.37 7.61 0.88
N ASN A 531 4.47 7.26 1.81
CA ASN A 531 4.73 6.28 2.85
C ASN A 531 3.48 5.42 3.07
N VAL A 532 3.60 4.11 2.88
CA VAL A 532 2.52 3.13 3.10
C VAL A 532 2.04 3.06 4.56
N GLU A 533 2.87 3.53 5.51
CA GLU A 533 2.51 3.63 6.93
C GLU A 533 1.62 4.84 7.21
N TYR A 534 1.66 5.87 6.36
CA TYR A 534 0.91 7.11 6.51
C TYR A 534 -0.30 7.11 5.58
N HIS A 535 -1.38 6.47 6.02
CA HIS A 535 -2.58 6.29 5.19
C HIS A 535 -3.24 7.60 4.77
N SER A 536 -3.16 8.64 5.59
CA SER A 536 -3.75 9.94 5.32
C SER A 536 -2.65 10.98 5.02
N HIS A 537 -1.61 10.59 4.27
CA HIS A 537 -0.56 11.53 3.88
C HIS A 537 -1.16 12.70 3.06
N PRO A 538 -0.89 13.97 3.39
CA PRO A 538 -1.43 15.12 2.65
C PRO A 538 -0.78 15.32 1.27
N PHE A 539 0.15 14.45 0.89
CA PHE A 539 0.82 14.43 -0.40
C PHE A 539 0.71 13.04 -1.02
N ASN A 540 0.75 13.00 -2.35
CA ASN A 540 1.16 11.85 -3.14
C ASN A 540 2.60 12.06 -3.62
N GLU A 541 3.31 10.97 -3.90
CA GLU A 541 4.65 10.96 -4.46
C GLU A 541 4.60 10.57 -5.94
N MET A 542 5.31 11.34 -6.73
CA MET A 542 5.50 11.13 -8.16
C MET A 542 6.51 10.01 -8.41
N LYS A 543 6.04 8.95 -9.06
CA LYS A 543 6.89 7.83 -9.51
C LYS A 543 6.74 7.66 -11.01
N TYR A 544 7.85 7.49 -11.71
CA TYR A 544 7.87 7.43 -13.16
C TYR A 544 9.01 6.56 -13.68
N LEU A 545 8.82 6.05 -14.90
CA LEU A 545 9.80 5.31 -15.70
C LEU A 545 9.66 5.68 -17.19
N PRO A 546 10.75 5.71 -17.97
CA PRO A 546 12.14 5.54 -17.52
C PRO A 546 12.61 6.73 -16.67
N LYS A 547 13.66 6.55 -15.87
CA LYS A 547 14.18 7.61 -14.96
C LYS A 547 14.68 8.85 -15.70
N ARG A 548 15.08 8.70 -16.96
CA ARG A 548 15.47 9.80 -17.86
C ARG A 548 14.32 10.76 -18.21
N LEU A 549 13.07 10.46 -17.86
CA LEU A 549 11.99 11.44 -17.97
C LEU A 549 12.25 12.70 -17.14
N VAL A 550 13.08 12.61 -16.08
CA VAL A 550 13.50 13.78 -15.29
C VAL A 550 14.27 14.80 -16.14
N ASP A 551 14.98 14.34 -17.16
CA ASP A 551 15.76 15.18 -18.07
C ASP A 551 14.87 15.84 -19.14
N ILE A 552 13.57 15.48 -19.18
CA ILE A 552 12.58 15.96 -20.14
C ILE A 552 11.37 16.52 -19.38
N PRO A 553 11.55 17.67 -18.71
CA PRO A 553 10.57 18.19 -17.76
C PRO A 553 9.19 18.39 -18.40
N ASN A 554 9.12 18.86 -19.64
CA ASN A 554 7.84 19.08 -20.31
C ASN A 554 7.05 17.78 -20.59
N TYR A 555 7.73 16.65 -20.80
CA TYR A 555 7.05 15.37 -20.95
C TYR A 555 6.59 14.87 -19.57
N LEU A 556 7.48 14.84 -18.59
CA LEU A 556 7.16 14.40 -17.23
C LEU A 556 6.04 15.22 -16.58
N LEU A 557 6.07 16.54 -16.73
CA LEU A 557 5.02 17.44 -16.23
C LEU A 557 3.71 17.26 -16.99
N THR A 558 3.73 16.90 -18.27
CA THR A 558 2.50 16.50 -18.98
C THR A 558 1.89 15.24 -18.35
N LEU A 559 2.70 14.24 -18.01
CA LEU A 559 2.22 13.02 -17.32
C LEU A 559 1.62 13.37 -15.96
N LEU A 560 2.30 14.23 -15.19
CA LEU A 560 1.83 14.71 -13.89
C LEU A 560 0.49 15.43 -13.99
N HIS A 561 0.39 16.46 -14.84
CA HIS A 561 -0.81 17.29 -14.89
C HIS A 561 -2.02 16.55 -15.47
N THR A 562 -1.82 15.62 -16.40
CA THR A 562 -2.92 14.80 -16.92
C THR A 562 -3.44 13.79 -15.89
N ASP A 563 -2.55 13.16 -15.12
CA ASP A 563 -2.97 12.31 -13.99
C ASP A 563 -3.66 13.12 -12.89
N TYR A 564 -3.08 14.27 -12.53
CA TYR A 564 -3.62 15.11 -11.47
C TYR A 564 -5.00 15.67 -11.83
N LEU A 565 -5.20 16.07 -13.09
CA LEU A 565 -6.50 16.46 -13.62
C LEU A 565 -7.52 15.32 -13.51
N LEU A 566 -7.14 14.10 -13.91
CA LEU A 566 -7.98 12.92 -13.79
C LEU A 566 -8.38 12.67 -12.33
N LYS A 567 -7.42 12.79 -11.39
CA LYS A 567 -7.68 12.69 -9.95
C LYS A 567 -8.67 13.74 -9.48
N MET A 568 -8.42 15.02 -9.73
CA MET A 568 -9.30 16.11 -9.30
C MET A 568 -10.74 15.92 -9.79
N ILE A 569 -10.92 15.54 -11.06
CA ILE A 569 -12.25 15.30 -11.63
C ILE A 569 -12.90 14.04 -11.02
N SER A 570 -12.14 12.96 -10.81
CA SER A 570 -12.66 11.71 -10.22
C SER A 570 -13.06 11.86 -8.75
N THR A 571 -12.32 12.64 -7.97
CA THR A 571 -12.56 12.86 -6.53
C THR A 571 -13.58 13.95 -6.28
N GLY A 572 -13.75 14.89 -7.22
CA GLY A 572 -14.65 16.04 -7.02
C GLY A 572 -13.96 17.26 -6.39
N VAL A 573 -12.64 17.21 -6.18
CA VAL A 573 -11.87 18.26 -5.48
C VAL A 573 -10.78 18.82 -6.40
N GLU A 574 -10.82 20.12 -6.66
CA GLU A 574 -9.72 20.87 -7.30
C GLU A 574 -8.75 21.36 -6.22
N ILE A 575 -7.45 21.28 -6.50
CA ILE A 575 -6.41 21.82 -5.61
C ILE A 575 -5.70 22.98 -6.31
N CYS A 576 -5.51 24.07 -5.58
CA CYS A 576 -4.67 25.19 -5.99
C CYS A 576 -3.20 24.76 -6.20
N SER A 577 -2.53 25.32 -7.21
CA SER A 577 -1.09 25.06 -7.43
C SER A 577 -0.15 25.87 -6.54
N GLN A 578 -0.67 26.89 -5.84
CA GLN A 578 0.09 27.75 -4.93
C GLN A 578 -0.26 27.46 -3.48
N THR A 579 0.69 27.68 -2.56
CA THR A 579 0.48 27.58 -1.11
C THR A 579 -0.62 28.54 -0.66
N PRO A 580 -1.55 28.13 0.22
CA PRO A 580 -1.58 26.89 1.01
C PRO A 580 -2.14 25.63 0.29
N PHE A 581 -2.20 25.60 -1.03
CA PHE A 581 -2.77 24.50 -1.81
C PHE A 581 -4.23 24.24 -1.43
N GLU A 582 -4.99 25.33 -1.34
CA GLU A 582 -6.41 25.33 -1.00
C GLU A 582 -7.19 24.33 -1.85
N MET A 583 -8.24 23.79 -1.27
CA MET A 583 -9.13 22.83 -1.92
C MET A 583 -10.49 23.44 -2.16
N ARG A 584 -11.07 23.20 -3.34
CA ARG A 584 -12.46 23.59 -3.64
C ARG A 584 -13.19 22.52 -4.44
N PRO A 585 -14.52 22.44 -4.37
CA PRO A 585 -15.29 21.57 -5.24
C PRO A 585 -15.03 21.87 -6.73
N ILE A 586 -14.80 20.84 -7.55
CA ILE A 586 -14.59 21.02 -9.00
C ILE A 586 -15.78 21.70 -9.68
N SER A 587 -16.97 21.60 -9.09
CA SER A 587 -18.20 22.22 -9.55
C SER A 587 -18.18 23.75 -9.52
N GLU A 588 -17.26 24.37 -8.80
CA GLU A 588 -17.14 25.83 -8.75
C GLU A 588 -16.48 26.39 -10.01
N ASN A 589 -15.48 25.70 -10.57
CA ASN A 589 -14.71 26.19 -11.70
C ASN A 589 -14.24 25.07 -12.64
N LEU A 590 -13.44 24.10 -12.15
CA LEU A 590 -12.76 23.12 -13.00
C LEU A 590 -13.67 22.47 -14.04
N VAL A 591 -14.82 21.90 -13.63
CA VAL A 591 -15.74 21.26 -14.60
C VAL A 591 -16.68 22.25 -15.28
N GLN A 592 -16.85 23.48 -14.77
CA GLN A 592 -17.77 24.46 -15.36
C GLN A 592 -17.37 24.85 -16.78
N ARG A 593 -16.09 24.75 -17.12
CA ARG A 593 -15.59 24.99 -18.48
C ARG A 593 -16.07 23.97 -19.51
N LEU A 594 -16.44 22.77 -19.08
CA LEU A 594 -16.88 21.71 -19.97
C LEU A 594 -18.28 22.01 -20.53
N PRO A 595 -18.61 21.53 -21.74
CA PRO A 595 -19.96 21.58 -22.27
C PRO A 595 -20.98 20.95 -21.30
N VAL A 596 -22.20 21.50 -21.28
CA VAL A 596 -23.28 21.07 -20.37
C VAL A 596 -23.50 19.56 -20.42
N HIS A 597 -23.54 18.96 -21.61
CA HIS A 597 -23.77 17.52 -21.78
C HIS A 597 -22.64 16.67 -21.18
N ILE A 598 -21.39 17.14 -21.22
CA ILE A 598 -20.26 16.43 -20.59
C ILE A 598 -20.34 16.58 -19.08
N ARG A 599 -20.64 17.77 -18.57
CA ARG A 599 -20.76 18.01 -17.11
C ARG A 599 -21.84 17.16 -16.47
N GLU A 600 -22.97 16.97 -17.15
CA GLU A 600 -24.08 16.16 -16.67
C GLU A 600 -23.72 14.66 -16.58
N GLU A 601 -22.95 14.14 -17.54
CA GLU A 601 -22.50 12.74 -17.53
C GLU A 601 -21.25 12.50 -16.66
N LEU A 602 -20.32 13.44 -16.63
CA LEU A 602 -19.02 13.38 -15.95
C LEU A 602 -19.11 13.90 -14.50
N GLN A 603 -19.96 13.27 -13.71
CA GLN A 603 -19.99 13.48 -12.26
C GLN A 603 -18.85 12.74 -11.58
N SER A 604 -18.33 13.28 -10.49
CA SER A 604 -17.30 12.61 -9.68
C SER A 604 -17.84 11.29 -9.11
N VAL A 605 -16.95 10.35 -8.81
CA VAL A 605 -17.34 9.05 -8.25
C VAL A 605 -18.06 9.24 -6.92
N ALA A 606 -17.60 10.21 -6.11
CA ALA A 606 -18.21 10.58 -4.84
C ALA A 606 -19.67 11.04 -4.99
N MET A 607 -19.99 11.83 -6.01
CA MET A 607 -21.37 12.31 -6.25
C MET A 607 -22.33 11.21 -6.72
N LYS A 608 -21.81 10.16 -7.35
CA LYS A 608 -22.62 9.05 -7.88
C LYS A 608 -22.97 7.98 -6.86
N LYS A 609 -22.17 7.82 -5.80
CA LYS A 609 -22.42 6.83 -4.75
C LYS A 609 -23.56 7.31 -3.83
N SER A 610 -24.74 6.73 -4.00
CA SER A 610 -25.93 7.05 -3.18
C SER A 610 -25.91 6.41 -1.78
N GLU A 611 -24.95 5.53 -1.48
CA GLU A 611 -24.84 4.81 -0.21
C GLU A 611 -23.44 4.99 0.39
N LEU A 612 -23.40 5.19 1.71
CA LEU A 612 -22.22 5.35 2.59
C LEU A 612 -21.30 4.11 2.65
N LEU A 613 -21.30 3.25 1.63
CA LEU A 613 -20.68 1.93 1.69
C LEU A 613 -19.34 1.82 0.93
N THR A 614 -18.35 1.47 1.75
CA THR A 614 -17.02 0.91 1.49
C THR A 614 -15.92 1.89 1.04
N ASP A 615 -14.89 1.99 1.88
CA ASP A 615 -13.54 2.53 1.65
C ASP A 615 -12.82 1.76 0.53
N SER A 616 -13.44 1.77 -0.65
CA SER A 616 -12.93 1.12 -1.85
C SER A 616 -11.93 2.07 -2.49
N ILE A 617 -10.67 1.73 -2.32
CA ILE A 617 -9.55 2.43 -2.94
C ILE A 617 -9.50 2.02 -4.40
N HIS A 618 -9.38 2.98 -5.30
CA HIS A 618 -9.28 2.72 -6.73
C HIS A 618 -8.11 3.47 -7.35
N ARG A 619 -7.54 2.86 -8.39
CA ARG A 619 -6.57 3.49 -9.29
C ARG A 619 -7.26 3.79 -10.60
N PHE A 620 -7.18 5.03 -11.07
CA PHE A 620 -7.48 5.37 -12.46
C PHE A 620 -6.18 5.62 -13.21
N TRP A 621 -6.12 5.30 -14.50
CA TRP A 621 -4.98 5.73 -15.31
C TRP A 621 -5.36 5.95 -16.76
N ILE A 622 -4.59 6.79 -17.44
CA ILE A 622 -4.73 7.06 -18.88
C ILE A 622 -3.80 6.13 -19.66
N GLN A 623 -4.34 5.48 -20.70
CA GLN A 623 -3.55 4.66 -21.62
C GLN A 623 -4.17 4.65 -23.03
N PRO A 624 -3.41 4.29 -24.08
CA PRO A 624 -4.01 3.97 -25.38
C PRO A 624 -4.90 2.72 -25.29
N GLU A 625 -6.07 2.73 -25.93
CA GLU A 625 -7.00 1.59 -25.94
C GLU A 625 -6.48 0.42 -26.79
N SER A 626 -5.71 0.72 -27.84
CA SER A 626 -5.25 -0.26 -28.82
C SER A 626 -3.80 0.01 -29.27
N GLU A 627 -3.25 -0.96 -30.02
CA GLU A 627 -1.98 -0.82 -30.71
C GLU A 627 -1.98 0.39 -31.64
N ILE A 628 -0.87 1.12 -31.68
CA ILE A 628 -0.73 2.30 -32.53
C ILE A 628 -0.36 1.83 -33.92
N GLU A 629 -1.30 1.94 -34.83
CA GLU A 629 -1.10 1.54 -36.21
C GLU A 629 -0.24 2.57 -36.95
N TYR A 630 0.72 2.06 -37.73
CA TYR A 630 1.47 2.86 -38.68
C TYR A 630 1.47 2.21 -40.06
N GLU A 631 1.40 3.03 -41.10
CA GLU A 631 1.56 2.61 -42.48
C GLU A 631 3.00 2.85 -42.92
N GLN A 632 3.64 1.81 -43.44
CA GLN A 632 4.94 1.93 -44.09
C GLN A 632 4.74 1.99 -45.62
N ALA A 633 5.20 3.07 -46.23
CA ALA A 633 5.14 3.31 -47.67
C ALA A 633 6.51 3.78 -48.20
N TYR A 634 6.74 3.63 -49.51
CA TYR A 634 7.89 4.25 -50.17
C TYR A 634 7.48 5.63 -50.72
N TYR A 635 8.39 6.60 -50.63
CA TYR A 635 8.16 7.96 -51.11
C TYR A 635 7.75 7.96 -52.59
N ARG A 636 6.64 8.62 -52.91
CA ARG A 636 6.25 8.88 -54.30
C ARG A 636 6.51 10.35 -54.60
N ASN A 637 7.34 10.60 -55.61
CA ASN A 637 7.58 11.98 -56.05
C ASN A 637 6.35 12.54 -56.79
N PHE A 638 6.42 13.83 -57.15
CA PHE A 638 5.36 14.53 -57.87
C PHE A 638 4.94 13.85 -59.20
N PHE A 639 5.84 13.08 -59.82
CA PHE A 639 5.58 12.33 -61.06
C PHE A 639 5.03 10.90 -60.80
N GLY A 640 4.69 10.56 -59.56
CA GLY A 640 4.21 9.24 -59.17
C GLY A 640 5.30 8.15 -59.20
N ARG A 641 6.58 8.50 -59.42
CA ARG A 641 7.67 7.51 -59.35
C ARG A 641 7.99 7.22 -57.90
N THR A 642 8.04 5.93 -57.57
CA THR A 642 8.37 5.45 -56.23
C THR A 642 9.88 5.48 -56.04
N ASN A 643 10.35 6.13 -54.98
CA ASN A 643 11.74 6.10 -54.57
C ASN A 643 11.90 5.09 -53.42
N GLU A 644 12.39 3.90 -53.76
CA GLU A 644 12.58 2.79 -52.81
C GLU A 644 13.61 3.11 -51.72
N ASN A 645 14.48 4.10 -51.95
CA ASN A 645 15.50 4.51 -50.98
C ASN A 645 14.93 5.38 -49.86
N ILE A 646 13.71 5.91 -50.02
CA ILE A 646 13.07 6.75 -49.02
C ILE A 646 11.82 6.03 -48.51
N THR A 647 11.84 5.66 -47.23
CA THR A 647 10.72 5.03 -46.54
C THR A 647 9.98 6.04 -45.69
N GLN A 648 8.67 6.10 -45.83
CA GLN A 648 7.79 6.93 -45.03
C GLN A 648 7.00 6.06 -44.06
N PHE A 649 6.93 6.50 -42.81
CA PHE A 649 6.14 5.89 -41.75
C PHE A 649 5.06 6.89 -41.36
N TYR A 650 3.80 6.59 -41.68
CA TYR A 650 2.64 7.41 -41.34
C TYR A 650 1.96 6.83 -40.11
N LEU A 651 1.83 7.61 -39.04
CA LEU A 651 1.09 7.21 -37.85
C LEU A 651 -0.41 7.45 -38.03
N SER A 652 -1.23 6.58 -37.45
CA SER A 652 -2.67 6.81 -37.44
C SER A 652 -3.03 8.05 -36.60
N ASP A 653 -3.98 8.83 -37.12
CA ASP A 653 -4.66 9.92 -36.41
C ASP A 653 -5.65 9.40 -35.36
N LYS A 654 -6.12 8.16 -35.51
CA LYS A 654 -7.17 7.51 -34.70
C LYS A 654 -6.61 6.77 -33.48
N ILE A 655 -5.65 7.36 -32.79
CA ILE A 655 -5.25 6.85 -31.46
C ILE A 655 -6.36 7.24 -30.48
N LYS A 656 -7.05 6.22 -29.96
CA LYS A 656 -8.08 6.38 -28.93
C LYS A 656 -7.42 6.22 -27.57
N MET A 657 -7.38 7.30 -26.80
CA MET A 657 -6.99 7.28 -25.40
C MET A 657 -8.18 6.82 -24.56
N CYS A 658 -7.92 6.11 -23.48
CA CYS A 658 -8.95 5.65 -22.55
C CYS A 658 -8.48 5.80 -21.12
N VAL A 659 -9.45 5.99 -20.22
CA VAL A 659 -9.26 5.88 -18.79
C VAL A 659 -9.62 4.47 -18.38
N LYS A 660 -8.70 3.83 -17.67
CA LYS A 660 -8.90 2.55 -17.02
C LYS A 660 -9.10 2.75 -15.52
N LYS A 661 -9.71 1.76 -14.89
CA LYS A 661 -9.90 1.69 -13.44
C LYS A 661 -9.43 0.34 -12.94
N HIS A 662 -8.94 0.31 -11.71
CA HIS A 662 -8.68 -0.92 -11.00
C HIS A 662 -8.94 -0.73 -9.51
N ARG A 663 -9.65 -1.66 -8.89
CA ARG A 663 -9.79 -1.70 -7.44
C ARG A 663 -8.45 -2.05 -6.80
N MET A 664 -8.08 -1.33 -5.76
CA MET A 664 -6.89 -1.62 -4.97
C MET A 664 -7.27 -2.14 -3.59
N ARG A 665 -6.40 -2.96 -3.01
CA ARG A 665 -6.50 -3.43 -1.63
C ARG A 665 -5.14 -3.45 -0.96
N TYR A 666 -5.13 -3.36 0.36
CA TYR A 666 -3.90 -3.61 1.10
C TYR A 666 -3.57 -5.10 1.08
N ASP A 667 -2.33 -5.43 0.78
CA ASP A 667 -1.79 -6.78 0.95
C ASP A 667 -1.55 -7.08 2.45
N GLU A 668 -1.12 -8.30 2.74
CA GLU A 668 -0.79 -8.76 4.09
C GLU A 668 0.32 -7.95 4.77
N ARG A 669 1.09 -7.18 3.99
CA ARG A 669 2.19 -6.32 4.45
C ARG A 669 1.79 -4.85 4.53
N GLY A 670 0.52 -4.52 4.26
CA GLY A 670 0.01 -3.16 4.24
C GLY A 670 0.45 -2.34 3.02
N ASN A 671 0.98 -2.97 1.97
CA ASN A 671 1.22 -2.30 0.70
C ASN A 671 -0.09 -2.24 -0.09
N LEU A 672 -0.31 -1.14 -0.79
CA LEU A 672 -1.45 -1.02 -1.67
C LEU A 672 -1.17 -1.74 -2.99
N ILE A 673 -1.93 -2.79 -3.28
CA ILE A 673 -1.80 -3.61 -4.49
C ILE A 673 -3.09 -3.63 -5.29
N ASP A 674 -2.95 -3.92 -6.57
CA ASP A 674 -4.06 -4.15 -7.49
C ASP A 674 -4.83 -5.42 -7.11
N ASP A 675 -6.16 -5.32 -7.03
CA ASP A 675 -7.03 -6.41 -6.63
C ASP A 675 -7.31 -7.37 -7.80
N LYS A 676 -6.73 -8.57 -7.73
CA LYS A 676 -6.83 -9.59 -8.79
C LYS A 676 -8.26 -10.03 -9.12
N ASP A 677 -9.19 -9.82 -8.20
CA ASP A 677 -10.60 -10.17 -8.36
C ASP A 677 -11.44 -9.00 -8.93
N ASP A 678 -10.81 -7.86 -9.27
CA ASP A 678 -11.50 -6.72 -9.87
C ASP A 678 -12.02 -7.02 -11.28
N ASN A 679 -13.28 -6.68 -11.53
CA ASN A 679 -13.91 -6.82 -12.83
C ASN A 679 -13.90 -5.46 -13.55
N GLU A 680 -13.11 -5.33 -14.61
CA GLU A 680 -13.06 -4.10 -15.43
C GLU A 680 -14.43 -3.70 -16.02
N ASN A 681 -15.36 -4.65 -16.18
CA ASN A 681 -16.68 -4.44 -16.77
C ASN A 681 -17.81 -4.39 -15.73
N ASP A 682 -17.50 -4.10 -14.47
CA ASP A 682 -18.53 -3.87 -13.46
C ASP A 682 -19.35 -2.60 -13.74
N GLN A 683 -20.45 -2.43 -13.00
CA GLN A 683 -21.32 -1.25 -13.08
C GLN A 683 -21.06 -0.30 -11.90
N SER A 684 -19.84 -0.31 -11.36
CA SER A 684 -19.47 0.62 -10.28
C SER A 684 -19.50 2.07 -10.76
N ALA A 685 -19.62 3.01 -9.82
CA ALA A 685 -19.52 4.43 -10.12
C ALA A 685 -18.14 4.77 -10.74
N GLU A 686 -17.10 4.05 -10.34
CA GLU A 686 -15.75 4.11 -10.87
C GLU A 686 -15.66 3.64 -12.33
N ALA A 687 -16.23 2.47 -12.66
CA ALA A 687 -16.30 2.00 -14.04
C ALA A 687 -17.12 2.93 -14.94
N GLU A 688 -18.22 3.46 -14.42
CA GLU A 688 -19.00 4.44 -15.16
C GLU A 688 -18.22 5.72 -15.42
N PHE A 689 -17.53 6.26 -14.41
CA PHE A 689 -16.66 7.42 -14.54
C PHE A 689 -15.60 7.19 -15.63
N ALA A 690 -14.87 6.08 -15.56
CA ALA A 690 -13.83 5.73 -16.55
C ALA A 690 -14.40 5.61 -17.97
N ARG A 691 -15.60 5.01 -18.11
CA ARG A 691 -16.31 4.88 -19.39
C ARG A 691 -16.73 6.23 -19.96
N VAL A 692 -17.31 7.11 -19.15
CA VAL A 692 -17.75 8.45 -19.57
C VAL A 692 -16.55 9.32 -19.93
N PHE A 693 -15.50 9.32 -19.11
CA PHE A 693 -14.27 10.06 -19.41
C PHE A 693 -13.65 9.56 -20.73
N THR A 694 -13.59 8.24 -20.93
CA THR A 694 -13.10 7.64 -22.19
C THR A 694 -13.95 8.04 -23.39
N LYS A 695 -15.28 8.04 -23.25
CA LYS A 695 -16.21 8.42 -24.32
C LYS A 695 -15.97 9.86 -24.79
N TYR A 696 -15.68 10.77 -23.85
CA TYR A 696 -15.52 12.20 -24.11
C TYR A 696 -14.05 12.67 -24.08
N TYR A 697 -13.06 11.77 -24.12
CA TYR A 697 -11.65 12.12 -23.89
C TYR A 697 -11.17 13.28 -24.79
N ASP A 698 -11.41 13.18 -26.10
CA ASP A 698 -10.98 14.21 -27.06
C ASP A 698 -11.75 15.54 -26.85
N GLU A 699 -13.06 15.47 -26.55
CA GLU A 699 -13.87 16.67 -26.26
C GLU A 699 -13.45 17.36 -24.95
N ILE A 700 -13.09 16.60 -23.92
CA ILE A 700 -12.53 17.12 -22.66
C ILE A 700 -11.15 17.75 -22.97
N GLY A 701 -10.34 17.10 -23.80
CA GLY A 701 -9.04 17.58 -24.23
C GLY A 701 -9.05 18.93 -24.97
N GLU A 702 -10.16 19.28 -25.62
CA GLU A 702 -10.34 20.63 -26.20
C GLU A 702 -10.40 21.74 -25.15
N TYR A 703 -10.69 21.42 -23.89
CA TYR A 703 -10.71 22.35 -22.76
C TYR A 703 -9.50 22.17 -21.83
N PHE A 704 -8.88 20.99 -21.88
CA PHE A 704 -7.68 20.58 -21.15
C PHE A 704 -6.64 20.01 -22.14
N PRO A 705 -5.96 20.88 -22.91
CA PRO A 705 -5.09 20.48 -24.02
C PRO A 705 -3.91 19.61 -23.61
N GLU A 706 -3.54 19.55 -22.32
CA GLU A 706 -2.57 18.59 -21.78
C GLU A 706 -2.98 17.13 -22.07
N LEU A 707 -4.28 16.81 -22.13
CA LEU A 707 -4.79 15.49 -22.49
C LEU A 707 -4.56 15.16 -23.97
N LEU A 708 -4.71 16.14 -24.87
CA LEU A 708 -4.45 15.98 -26.30
C LEU A 708 -2.95 15.92 -26.57
N ARG A 709 -2.16 16.73 -25.86
CA ARG A 709 -0.69 16.68 -25.90
C ARG A 709 -0.18 15.28 -25.58
N LEU A 710 -0.75 14.60 -24.58
CA LEU A 710 -0.38 13.23 -24.22
C LEU A 710 -0.41 12.25 -25.41
N LYS A 711 -1.43 12.37 -26.26
CA LYS A 711 -1.58 11.56 -27.49
C LYS A 711 -0.46 11.82 -28.49
N GLU A 712 -0.02 13.08 -28.63
CA GLU A 712 1.04 13.45 -29.56
C GLU A 712 2.43 13.09 -29.02
N LEU A 713 2.69 13.20 -27.71
CA LEU A 713 3.94 12.73 -27.10
C LEU A 713 4.08 11.19 -27.17
N LEU A 714 2.97 10.46 -27.05
CA LEU A 714 2.93 9.02 -27.29
C LEU A 714 3.34 8.67 -28.73
N LYS A 715 2.89 9.46 -29.73
CA LYS A 715 3.32 9.29 -31.12
C LYS A 715 4.81 9.56 -31.30
N LEU A 716 5.37 10.58 -30.67
CA LEU A 716 6.82 10.81 -30.70
C LEU A 716 7.58 9.62 -30.11
N SER A 717 7.09 9.03 -29.01
CA SER A 717 7.67 7.82 -28.42
C SER A 717 7.59 6.61 -29.38
N VAL A 718 6.51 6.48 -30.16
CA VAL A 718 6.41 5.49 -31.25
C VAL A 718 7.47 5.72 -32.31
N LEU A 719 7.68 6.96 -32.74
CA LEU A 719 8.69 7.29 -33.74
C LEU A 719 10.10 6.97 -33.21
N SER A 720 10.38 7.34 -31.97
CA SER A 720 11.62 6.98 -31.27
C SER A 720 11.84 5.46 -31.28
N ARG A 721 10.81 4.67 -30.93
CA ARG A 721 10.84 3.21 -30.99
C ARG A 721 11.07 2.65 -32.41
N ILE A 722 10.47 3.25 -33.44
CA ILE A 722 10.69 2.86 -34.84
C ILE A 722 12.14 3.11 -35.25
N ILE A 723 12.68 4.28 -34.90
CA ILE A 723 14.07 4.67 -35.19
C ILE A 723 15.04 3.71 -34.48
N GLN A 724 14.80 3.43 -33.19
CA GLN A 724 15.58 2.47 -32.40
C GLN A 724 15.53 1.07 -33.01
N SER A 725 14.34 0.54 -33.31
CA SER A 725 14.20 -0.78 -33.92
C SER A 725 14.92 -0.89 -35.26
N ARG A 726 14.95 0.20 -36.05
CA ARG A 726 15.71 0.27 -37.31
C ARG A 726 17.21 0.24 -37.05
N TYR A 727 17.69 0.95 -36.04
CA TYR A 727 19.08 0.94 -35.66
C TYR A 727 19.56 -0.43 -35.17
N GLU A 728 18.82 -1.05 -34.24
CA GLU A 728 19.12 -2.37 -33.71
C GLU A 728 19.16 -3.41 -34.84
N SER A 729 18.16 -3.40 -35.73
CA SER A 729 18.13 -4.28 -36.90
C SER A 729 19.36 -4.12 -37.81
N GLN A 730 19.87 -2.90 -37.96
CA GLN A 730 21.09 -2.64 -38.73
C GLN A 730 22.35 -3.07 -38.00
N CYS A 731 22.41 -2.91 -36.68
CA CYS A 731 23.52 -3.38 -35.85
C CYS A 731 23.62 -4.91 -35.89
N ASP A 732 22.49 -5.60 -35.73
CA ASP A 732 22.39 -7.06 -35.81
C ASP A 732 22.81 -7.56 -37.19
N LEU A 733 22.32 -6.92 -38.25
CA LEU A 733 22.69 -7.27 -39.62
C LEU A 733 24.21 -7.09 -39.84
N ALA A 734 24.79 -5.99 -39.34
CA ALA A 734 26.23 -5.77 -39.44
C ALA A 734 27.02 -6.84 -38.67
N ALA A 735 26.62 -7.19 -37.45
CA ALA A 735 27.25 -8.25 -36.64
C ALA A 735 27.14 -9.64 -37.29
N GLN A 736 25.99 -9.95 -37.91
CA GLN A 736 25.79 -11.20 -38.67
C GLN A 736 26.71 -11.29 -39.89
N ILE A 737 27.05 -10.15 -40.50
CA ILE A 737 27.91 -10.08 -41.69
C ILE A 737 29.40 -10.04 -41.33
N GLU A 738 29.75 -9.54 -40.15
CA GLU A 738 31.09 -9.73 -39.58
C GLU A 738 31.40 -11.23 -39.39
N ASN A 739 30.39 -12.04 -39.06
CA ASN A 739 30.46 -13.50 -39.10
C ASN A 739 30.32 -14.03 -40.55
N ASP A 740 31.43 -14.07 -41.30
CA ASP A 740 31.52 -14.43 -42.74
C ASP A 740 30.59 -15.56 -43.23
N ALA A 741 30.36 -16.60 -42.41
CA ALA A 741 29.56 -17.77 -42.77
C ALA A 741 28.10 -17.44 -43.16
N THR A 742 27.49 -16.42 -42.56
CA THR A 742 26.08 -16.06 -42.81
C THR A 742 25.90 -15.41 -44.17
N PHE A 743 26.82 -14.53 -44.54
CA PHE A 743 26.76 -13.83 -45.83
C PHE A 743 27.10 -14.76 -47.01
N GLU A 744 28.06 -15.67 -46.82
CA GLU A 744 28.34 -16.74 -47.79
C GLU A 744 27.11 -17.64 -48.04
N THR A 745 26.38 -17.98 -46.98
CA THR A 745 25.14 -18.76 -47.09
C THR A 745 24.08 -18.01 -47.92
N TYR A 746 23.93 -16.71 -47.68
CA TYR A 746 23.00 -15.87 -48.47
C TYR A 746 23.43 -15.77 -49.94
N LEU A 747 24.71 -15.57 -50.24
CA LEU A 747 25.21 -15.54 -51.61
C LEU A 747 25.01 -16.89 -52.32
N ALA A 748 25.17 -18.00 -51.61
CA ALA A 748 24.89 -19.33 -52.12
C ALA A 748 23.39 -19.51 -52.46
N GLU A 749 22.47 -19.03 -51.60
CA GLU A 749 21.03 -19.05 -51.90
C GLU A 749 20.67 -18.20 -53.11
N VAL A 750 21.23 -17.00 -53.22
CA VAL A 750 21.02 -16.13 -54.38
C VAL A 750 21.56 -16.79 -55.65
N LYS A 751 22.75 -17.39 -55.60
CA LYS A 751 23.35 -18.13 -56.72
C LYS A 751 22.46 -19.30 -57.17
N ASN A 752 21.91 -20.06 -56.22
CA ASN A 752 20.99 -21.16 -56.52
C ASN A 752 19.70 -20.66 -57.19
N LYS A 753 19.12 -19.55 -56.72
CA LYS A 753 17.95 -18.91 -57.36
C LYS A 753 18.22 -18.37 -58.77
N ILE A 754 19.48 -18.05 -59.08
CA ILE A 754 19.91 -17.59 -60.40
C ILE A 754 20.15 -18.76 -61.36
N GLY A 755 20.60 -19.92 -60.85
CA GLY A 755 20.84 -21.12 -61.66
C GLY A 755 19.62 -21.61 -62.45
N ASP A 756 18.42 -21.20 -62.05
CA ASP A 756 17.15 -21.49 -62.73
C ASP A 756 16.84 -20.54 -63.91
N TYR A 757 17.64 -19.50 -64.15
CA TYR A 757 17.44 -18.57 -65.25
C TYR A 757 18.13 -19.02 -66.55
N PRO A 758 17.47 -18.94 -67.71
CA PRO A 758 18.05 -19.36 -68.99
C PRO A 758 19.16 -18.39 -69.43
N THR A 759 20.41 -18.85 -69.33
CA THR A 759 21.60 -18.13 -69.79
C THR A 759 21.64 -18.12 -71.33
N GLY A 760 21.57 -16.94 -71.95
CA GLY A 760 21.69 -16.82 -73.41
C GLY A 760 21.26 -15.50 -74.06
N SER A 761 20.69 -14.54 -73.31
CA SER A 761 20.25 -13.24 -73.83
C SER A 761 20.77 -12.09 -72.97
N VAL A 762 21.37 -11.08 -73.60
CA VAL A 762 21.91 -9.86 -72.94
C VAL A 762 20.82 -9.12 -72.14
N GLU A 763 19.57 -9.15 -72.61
CA GLU A 763 18.43 -8.56 -71.89
C GLU A 763 18.01 -9.37 -70.64
N ALA A 764 18.16 -10.70 -70.70
CA ALA A 764 17.92 -11.56 -69.54
C ALA A 764 18.97 -11.29 -68.46
N ASP A 765 20.24 -11.15 -68.86
CA ASP A 765 21.35 -10.85 -67.96
C ASP A 765 21.16 -9.51 -67.24
N GLU A 766 20.72 -8.45 -67.94
CA GLU A 766 20.51 -7.14 -67.31
C GLU A 766 19.30 -7.11 -66.36
N LYS A 767 18.21 -7.82 -66.69
CA LYS A 767 17.07 -7.98 -65.78
C LYS A 767 17.45 -8.76 -64.52
N ILE A 768 18.21 -9.84 -64.67
CA ILE A 768 18.74 -10.63 -63.56
C ILE A 768 19.67 -9.78 -62.71
N LEU A 769 20.59 -9.04 -63.32
CA LEU A 769 21.52 -8.17 -62.60
C LEU A 769 20.79 -7.09 -61.82
N ASN A 770 19.77 -6.49 -62.42
CA ASN A 770 18.93 -5.49 -61.76
C ASN A 770 18.11 -6.11 -60.63
N ALA A 771 17.57 -7.32 -60.79
CA ALA A 771 16.83 -8.02 -59.75
C ALA A 771 17.71 -8.40 -58.56
N ILE A 772 18.90 -8.97 -58.81
CA ILE A 772 19.86 -9.34 -57.77
C ILE A 772 20.39 -8.09 -57.10
N SER A 773 20.76 -7.06 -57.88
CA SER A 773 21.21 -5.78 -57.32
C SER A 773 20.12 -5.19 -56.44
N ASN A 774 18.86 -5.18 -56.88
CA ASN A 774 17.75 -4.70 -56.05
C ASN A 774 17.61 -5.52 -54.77
N ASN A 775 17.75 -6.85 -54.83
CA ASN A 775 17.65 -7.71 -53.66
C ASN A 775 18.79 -7.47 -52.66
N ILE A 776 20.04 -7.39 -53.14
CA ILE A 776 21.21 -7.11 -52.30
C ILE A 776 21.13 -5.67 -51.75
N CYS A 777 20.82 -4.67 -52.56
CA CYS A 777 20.62 -3.29 -52.10
C CYS A 777 19.51 -3.19 -51.05
N LYS A 778 18.41 -3.90 -51.25
CA LYS A 778 17.28 -3.94 -50.31
C LYS A 778 17.64 -4.59 -48.97
N ASN A 779 18.44 -5.66 -48.99
CA ASN A 779 18.81 -6.40 -47.78
C ASN A 779 20.03 -5.83 -47.07
N PHE A 780 20.93 -5.13 -47.77
CA PHE A 780 22.23 -4.69 -47.23
C PHE A 780 22.54 -3.20 -47.41
N PHE A 781 21.54 -2.39 -47.80
CA PHE A 781 21.62 -0.92 -47.81
C PHE A 781 22.80 -0.34 -48.63
N CYS A 782 23.19 -0.99 -49.73
CA CYS A 782 24.27 -0.52 -50.61
C CYS A 782 23.75 0.20 -51.87
N LYS A 783 24.51 1.16 -52.41
CA LYS A 783 24.12 1.87 -53.64
C LYS A 783 24.19 0.98 -54.88
N LYS A 784 23.06 0.86 -55.59
CA LYS A 784 22.92 0.03 -56.80
C LYS A 784 23.96 0.34 -57.88
N SER A 785 24.28 1.61 -58.11
CA SER A 785 25.26 2.04 -59.12
C SER A 785 26.65 1.45 -58.87
N ASN A 786 27.02 1.32 -57.60
CA ASN A 786 28.36 0.90 -57.19
C ASN A 786 28.45 -0.62 -57.03
N LEU A 787 27.31 -1.30 -56.86
CA LEU A 787 27.23 -2.75 -56.69
C LEU A 787 27.40 -3.52 -58.01
N LYS A 788 26.89 -2.96 -59.13
CA LYS A 788 26.84 -3.65 -60.43
C LYS A 788 28.19 -4.25 -60.90
N PRO A 789 29.34 -3.56 -60.81
CA PRO A 789 30.62 -4.12 -61.25
C PRO A 789 31.02 -5.38 -60.47
N TYR A 790 30.85 -5.38 -59.15
CA TYR A 790 31.17 -6.53 -58.29
C TYR A 790 30.23 -7.70 -58.50
N LEU A 791 28.95 -7.41 -58.76
CA LEU A 791 27.95 -8.42 -59.12
C LEU A 791 28.26 -9.09 -60.45
N LEU A 792 28.67 -8.32 -61.46
CA LEU A 792 29.10 -8.85 -62.75
C LEU A 792 30.33 -9.74 -62.62
N ASP A 793 31.32 -9.32 -61.83
CA ASP A 793 32.54 -10.07 -61.58
C ASP A 793 32.25 -11.41 -60.87
N TRP A 794 31.41 -11.36 -59.82
CA TRP A 794 30.94 -12.55 -59.12
C TRP A 794 30.18 -13.52 -60.02
N LEU A 795 29.24 -13.02 -60.83
CA LEU A 795 28.45 -13.85 -61.75
C LEU A 795 29.32 -14.48 -62.85
N ARG A 796 30.30 -13.75 -63.38
CA ARG A 796 31.16 -14.21 -64.48
C ARG A 796 32.27 -15.15 -64.03
N HIS A 797 32.87 -14.86 -62.88
CA HIS A 797 34.12 -15.50 -62.46
C HIS A 797 33.98 -16.31 -61.16
N GLY A 798 32.82 -16.24 -60.49
CA GLY A 798 32.57 -16.93 -59.22
C GLY A 798 33.30 -16.31 -58.02
N GLN A 799 34.04 -15.21 -58.23
CA GLN A 799 34.78 -14.53 -57.17
C GLN A 799 33.83 -13.65 -56.34
N HIS A 800 33.52 -14.09 -55.12
CA HIS A 800 32.62 -13.36 -54.22
C HIS A 800 33.37 -12.40 -53.29
N THR A 801 34.68 -12.58 -53.09
CA THR A 801 35.47 -11.81 -52.09
C THR A 801 35.36 -10.30 -52.27
N ALA A 802 35.40 -9.80 -53.51
CA ALA A 802 35.25 -8.38 -53.81
C ALA A 802 33.82 -7.87 -53.55
N LEU A 803 32.80 -8.67 -53.88
CA LEU A 803 31.39 -8.38 -53.60
C LEU A 803 31.12 -8.35 -52.08
N VAL A 804 31.61 -9.34 -51.34
CA VAL A 804 31.53 -9.43 -49.88
C VAL A 804 32.20 -8.21 -49.25
N THR A 805 33.42 -7.87 -49.69
CA THR A 805 34.15 -6.71 -49.18
C THR A 805 33.40 -5.41 -49.45
N PHE A 806 32.84 -5.25 -50.65
CA PHE A 806 32.04 -4.07 -51.01
C PHE A 806 30.77 -3.95 -50.17
N VAL A 807 30.04 -5.05 -49.98
CA VAL A 807 28.82 -5.06 -49.16
C VAL A 807 29.15 -4.81 -47.69
N LYS A 808 30.20 -5.44 -47.15
CA LYS A 808 30.74 -5.16 -45.81
C LYS A 808 31.09 -3.69 -45.63
N GLN A 809 31.85 -3.10 -46.55
CA GLN A 809 32.21 -1.68 -46.47
C GLN A 809 31.00 -0.76 -46.57
N SER A 810 30.04 -1.09 -47.43
CA SER A 810 28.79 -0.32 -47.56
C SER A 810 27.97 -0.36 -46.27
N LEU A 811 27.88 -1.52 -45.63
CA LEU A 811 27.22 -1.69 -44.33
C LEU A 811 27.97 -1.02 -43.20
N ILE A 812 29.30 -1.11 -43.16
CA ILE A 812 30.12 -0.39 -42.18
C ILE A 812 29.92 1.11 -42.35
N GLN A 813 29.87 1.63 -43.58
CA GLN A 813 29.59 3.04 -43.84
C GLN A 813 28.15 3.43 -43.47
N CYS A 814 27.17 2.58 -43.76
CA CYS A 814 25.77 2.80 -43.38
C CYS A 814 25.61 2.78 -41.85
N LYS A 815 26.18 1.77 -41.18
CA LYS A 815 26.29 1.66 -39.72
C LYS A 815 27.00 2.87 -39.13
N ALA A 816 28.14 3.29 -39.67
CA ALA A 816 28.88 4.45 -39.20
C ALA A 816 28.09 5.74 -39.37
N LYS A 817 27.32 5.88 -40.45
CA LYS A 817 26.42 7.04 -40.65
C LYS A 817 25.23 7.02 -39.72
N LEU A 818 24.55 5.87 -39.57
CA LEU A 818 23.41 5.76 -38.67
C LEU A 818 23.87 5.91 -37.22
N LYS A 819 24.98 5.28 -36.85
CA LYS A 819 25.68 5.47 -35.57
C LYS A 819 26.07 6.93 -35.38
N PHE A 820 26.63 7.61 -36.40
CA PHE A 820 26.92 9.04 -36.31
C PHE A 820 25.66 9.89 -36.14
N THR A 821 24.57 9.58 -36.85
CA THR A 821 23.27 10.24 -36.67
C THR A 821 22.77 10.04 -35.24
N ILE A 822 22.90 8.84 -34.70
CA ILE A 822 22.45 8.44 -33.36
C ILE A 822 23.32 9.03 -32.25
N GLU A 823 24.65 9.00 -32.42
CA GLU A 823 25.64 9.66 -31.58
C GLU A 823 25.46 11.18 -31.62
N LYS A 824 25.12 11.74 -32.78
CA LYS A 824 24.76 13.16 -32.94
C LYS A 824 23.45 13.50 -32.22
N PHE A 825 22.53 12.55 -32.12
CA PHE A 825 21.34 12.65 -31.27
C PHE A 825 21.60 12.23 -29.82
N SER A 826 22.84 11.91 -29.43
CA SER A 826 23.17 11.49 -28.06
C SER A 826 22.30 10.37 -27.48
N LEU A 827 21.75 9.49 -28.33
CA LEU A 827 20.93 8.35 -27.94
C LEU A 827 21.73 7.43 -26.99
N HIS A 828 21.56 7.64 -25.68
CA HIS A 828 22.14 6.77 -24.67
C HIS A 828 21.34 5.47 -24.67
N TYR A 829 21.97 4.36 -25.00
CA TYR A 829 21.36 3.04 -24.91
C TYR A 829 21.91 2.34 -23.68
N ASP A 830 21.17 2.38 -22.58
CA ASP A 830 21.48 1.53 -21.44
C ASP A 830 20.51 0.34 -21.49
N ASP A 831 21.05 -0.85 -21.77
CA ASP A 831 20.32 -2.13 -21.65
C ASP A 831 20.01 -2.48 -20.16
N GLU A 832 20.34 -1.60 -19.21
CA GLU A 832 20.24 -1.84 -17.76
C GLU A 832 18.86 -1.50 -17.15
N ASP A 833 17.94 -0.90 -17.91
CA ASP A 833 16.61 -0.48 -17.40
C ASP A 833 15.71 -1.64 -16.89
N HIS A 834 16.08 -2.90 -17.14
CA HIS A 834 15.28 -4.06 -16.73
C HIS A 834 15.38 -4.42 -15.23
N ASP A 835 16.37 -3.91 -14.49
CA ASP A 835 16.50 -4.15 -13.03
C ASP A 835 15.93 -2.99 -12.17
N ASP A 836 15.47 -1.90 -12.80
CA ASP A 836 15.07 -0.66 -12.11
C ASP A 836 13.64 -0.64 -11.55
N GLU A 837 12.79 -1.64 -11.84
CA GLU A 837 11.48 -1.76 -11.18
C GLU A 837 11.59 -1.85 -9.65
N GLN A 838 12.71 -2.35 -9.12
CA GLN A 838 12.96 -2.39 -7.67
C GLN A 838 13.46 -1.06 -7.10
N ARG A 839 13.76 -0.06 -7.94
CA ARG A 839 14.30 1.25 -7.55
C ARG A 839 13.42 2.41 -8.05
N LEU A 840 12.11 2.30 -7.84
CA LEU A 840 11.20 3.44 -8.05
C LEU A 840 11.49 4.62 -7.09
N ASN A 841 12.25 4.42 -6.02
CA ASN A 841 12.62 5.48 -5.08
C ASN A 841 13.56 6.51 -5.75
N ASN A 842 13.18 7.78 -5.70
CA ASN A 842 14.00 8.87 -6.21
C ASN A 842 14.97 9.34 -5.10
N ASP A 843 16.27 9.11 -5.26
CA ASP A 843 17.31 9.59 -4.33
C ASP A 843 17.76 11.04 -4.62
N THR A 844 16.99 11.81 -5.40
CA THR A 844 17.38 13.17 -5.78
C THR A 844 16.96 14.20 -4.72
N THR A 845 17.60 15.36 -4.74
CA THR A 845 17.27 16.49 -3.85
C THR A 845 16.01 17.24 -4.26
N GLN A 846 15.42 16.92 -5.42
CA GLN A 846 14.22 17.59 -5.94
C GLN A 846 12.95 17.07 -5.26
N CYS A 847 12.00 17.97 -5.04
CA CYS A 847 10.69 17.59 -4.52
C CYS A 847 9.89 16.81 -5.56
N PHE A 848 9.34 15.66 -5.14
CA PHE A 848 8.44 14.85 -5.95
C PHE A 848 7.08 14.67 -5.30
N TRP A 849 6.76 15.51 -4.31
CA TRP A 849 5.49 15.47 -3.62
C TRP A 849 4.51 16.45 -4.26
N VAL A 850 3.29 15.97 -4.47
CA VAL A 850 2.17 16.76 -4.94
C VAL A 850 1.04 16.66 -3.92
N PRO A 851 0.31 17.74 -3.61
CA PRO A 851 -0.79 17.69 -2.66
C PRO A 851 -1.81 16.62 -3.05
N ALA A 852 -2.35 15.91 -2.07
CA ALA A 852 -3.31 14.85 -2.33
C ALA A 852 -4.73 15.42 -2.49
N ALA A 853 -5.40 15.08 -3.60
CA ALA A 853 -6.78 15.47 -3.89
C ALA A 853 -7.78 14.60 -3.12
N PHE A 854 -8.13 15.02 -1.92
CA PHE A 854 -9.18 14.39 -1.10
C PHE A 854 -9.93 15.45 -0.28
N SER A 855 -11.11 15.14 0.24
CA SER A 855 -11.86 16.02 1.15
C SER A 855 -12.17 15.28 2.44
N SER A 856 -12.24 16.00 3.57
CA SER A 856 -12.64 15.44 4.87
C SER A 856 -13.95 14.63 4.80
N ASP A 857 -14.85 15.03 3.90
CA ASP A 857 -16.17 14.44 3.74
C ASP A 857 -16.17 13.22 2.81
N LEU A 858 -15.05 12.99 2.12
CA LEU A 858 -14.88 11.93 1.14
C LEU A 858 -13.88 10.90 1.66
N SER A 859 -14.40 9.76 2.13
CA SER A 859 -13.54 8.60 2.48
C SER A 859 -12.88 7.94 1.26
N MET A 860 -13.23 8.40 0.05
CA MET A 860 -12.72 7.85 -1.20
C MET A 860 -11.29 8.30 -1.47
N LYS A 861 -10.37 7.33 -1.52
CA LYS A 861 -8.99 7.54 -1.96
C LYS A 861 -8.84 7.09 -3.40
N VAL A 862 -8.42 8.02 -4.25
CA VAL A 862 -8.15 7.76 -5.65
C VAL A 862 -6.67 7.90 -5.94
N TYR A 863 -6.08 6.81 -6.42
CA TYR A 863 -4.75 6.79 -6.98
C TYR A 863 -4.82 6.89 -8.50
N GLY A 864 -3.73 7.33 -9.10
CA GLY A 864 -3.69 7.80 -10.48
C GLY A 864 -2.44 7.30 -11.17
N GLY A 865 -2.50 7.19 -12.49
CA GLY A 865 -1.30 7.10 -13.30
C GLY A 865 -1.52 7.41 -14.77
N VAL A 866 -0.43 7.33 -15.52
CA VAL A 866 -0.43 7.37 -16.98
C VAL A 866 0.49 6.25 -17.47
N MET A 867 -0.01 5.43 -18.39
CA MET A 867 0.76 4.37 -19.02
C MET A 867 0.78 4.56 -20.53
N LEU A 868 1.90 5.05 -21.04
CA LEU A 868 2.20 5.26 -22.45
C LEU A 868 3.16 4.18 -22.93
N THR A 869 2.66 2.96 -23.08
CA THR A 869 3.44 1.85 -23.64
C THR A 869 3.07 1.68 -25.11
N PRO A 870 3.85 2.23 -26.06
CA PRO A 870 3.53 2.07 -27.46
C PRO A 870 3.77 0.63 -27.87
N ASN A 871 2.72 0.00 -28.40
CA ASN A 871 2.82 -1.25 -29.13
C ASN A 871 2.55 -0.94 -30.62
N PRO A 872 3.58 -0.54 -31.40
CA PRO A 872 3.39 -0.11 -32.77
C PRO A 872 3.11 -1.30 -33.68
N LYS A 873 1.99 -1.26 -34.41
CA LYS A 873 1.59 -2.30 -35.36
C LYS A 873 1.76 -1.81 -36.79
N GLY A 874 2.78 -2.33 -37.47
CA GLY A 874 3.04 -2.01 -38.87
C GLY A 874 2.02 -2.64 -39.81
N ARG A 875 1.38 -1.82 -40.65
CA ARG A 875 0.63 -2.27 -41.83
C ARG A 875 1.52 -2.07 -43.05
N THR A 876 1.91 -3.15 -43.72
CA THR A 876 2.61 -3.06 -45.01
C THR A 876 1.60 -2.68 -46.09
N GLY A 877 1.60 -1.42 -46.52
CA GLY A 877 0.69 -0.87 -47.55
C GLY A 877 0.96 -1.39 -48.97
N VAL A 878 2.04 -2.15 -49.18
CA VAL A 878 2.36 -2.77 -50.47
C VAL A 878 1.47 -3.99 -50.70
N LYS A 879 0.19 -3.76 -51.02
CA LYS A 879 -0.59 -4.71 -51.82
C LYS A 879 -0.11 -4.54 -53.26
N ASP A 880 0.71 -5.47 -53.73
CA ASP A 880 1.11 -5.57 -55.13
C ASP A 880 -0.13 -5.47 -56.03
N GLU A 881 -0.33 -4.32 -56.68
CA GLU A 881 -1.45 -4.13 -57.63
C GLU A 881 -1.34 -5.11 -58.82
N SER A 882 -0.18 -5.75 -59.02
CA SER A 882 0.02 -6.85 -59.96
C SER A 882 -0.74 -8.14 -59.62
N GLU A 883 -1.24 -8.35 -58.39
CA GLU A 883 -2.07 -9.52 -58.08
C GLU A 883 -3.56 -9.33 -58.42
N LYS A 884 -4.05 -8.08 -58.53
CA LYS A 884 -5.46 -7.83 -58.93
C LYS A 884 -5.70 -8.01 -60.43
N SER A 885 -4.67 -7.99 -61.27
CA SER A 885 -4.83 -8.25 -62.71
C SER A 885 -4.80 -9.73 -63.11
N LYS A 886 -4.46 -10.65 -62.18
CA LYS A 886 -4.39 -12.11 -62.45
C LYS A 886 -5.52 -12.95 -61.83
N LYS A 887 -6.44 -12.36 -61.06
CA LYS A 887 -7.61 -13.06 -60.48
C LYS A 887 -8.96 -12.67 -61.11
N SER A 888 -8.94 -12.37 -62.40
CA SER A 888 -10.13 -12.28 -63.25
C SER A 888 -10.05 -13.38 -64.31
N LYS A 889 -11.02 -14.30 -64.28
CA LYS A 889 -11.21 -15.48 -65.15
C LYS A 889 -10.37 -16.73 -64.84
N THR A 890 -10.84 -17.55 -63.91
CA THR A 890 -11.09 -19.01 -64.02
C THR A 890 -11.00 -19.68 -62.65
N THR A 891 -12.11 -19.79 -61.93
CA THR A 891 -12.50 -20.93 -61.06
C THR A 891 -13.77 -20.55 -60.32
N GLU A 892 -14.88 -20.51 -61.03
CA GLU A 892 -16.23 -20.42 -60.46
C GLU A 892 -17.10 -21.47 -61.14
N ASN A 893 -16.72 -22.76 -61.00
CA ASN A 893 -17.49 -23.90 -61.53
C ASN A 893 -16.99 -25.26 -60.97
N VAL A 894 -16.89 -25.45 -59.63
CA VAL A 894 -16.79 -26.82 -59.05
C VAL A 894 -17.54 -27.00 -57.72
N ALA A 895 -17.93 -25.95 -56.97
CA ALA A 895 -18.50 -26.12 -55.62
C ALA A 895 -20.04 -25.98 -55.52
N LYS A 896 -20.80 -26.37 -56.55
CA LYS A 896 -22.27 -26.47 -56.50
C LYS A 896 -22.74 -27.87 -56.90
N LEU A 897 -22.38 -28.89 -56.12
CA LEU A 897 -22.98 -30.23 -56.18
C LEU A 897 -22.56 -31.03 -54.93
N SER A 898 -23.11 -30.71 -53.77
CA SER A 898 -23.47 -31.73 -52.77
C SER A 898 -24.33 -31.14 -51.67
N LYS A 899 -25.42 -31.85 -51.36
CA LYS A 899 -26.33 -31.69 -50.21
C LYS A 899 -27.41 -30.60 -50.31
N LYS A 900 -28.30 -30.81 -51.27
CA LYS A 900 -29.75 -30.77 -51.02
C LYS A 900 -30.20 -32.19 -50.62
N SER A 901 -30.75 -32.37 -49.43
CA SER A 901 -31.79 -33.38 -49.16
C SER A 901 -32.50 -33.07 -47.84
N ASN A 902 -33.79 -32.74 -47.96
CA ASN A 902 -34.93 -33.13 -47.12
C ASN A 902 -34.95 -32.65 -45.65
N ASP A 903 -36.02 -32.11 -45.06
CA ASP A 903 -37.43 -31.94 -45.42
C ASP A 903 -38.04 -30.91 -44.42
N ILE A 904 -38.85 -29.91 -44.84
CA ILE A 904 -40.33 -29.89 -44.87
C ILE A 904 -40.95 -30.05 -43.46
N LYS A 905 -41.45 -28.99 -42.78
CA LYS A 905 -42.84 -28.41 -42.70
C LYS A 905 -42.88 -27.66 -41.34
N SER A 906 -43.68 -26.64 -41.01
CA SER A 906 -44.86 -26.00 -41.57
C SER A 906 -45.06 -24.61 -40.92
N LYS A 907 -45.64 -23.67 -41.68
CA LYS A 907 -46.16 -22.36 -41.24
C LYS A 907 -47.42 -22.48 -40.36
N ARG A 908 -47.63 -21.51 -39.45
CA ARG A 908 -48.89 -20.75 -39.16
C ARG A 908 -48.70 -19.92 -37.86
N SER A 909 -48.64 -18.59 -37.92
CA SER A 909 -49.72 -17.57 -37.95
C SER A 909 -50.16 -17.08 -36.55
N ALA A 910 -49.89 -15.80 -36.31
CA ALA A 910 -50.57 -14.77 -35.50
C ALA A 910 -51.61 -15.16 -34.43
N SER A 911 -51.48 -14.57 -33.22
CA SER A 911 -52.38 -13.52 -32.68
C SER A 911 -52.14 -13.25 -31.18
N ASN A 912 -52.31 -11.98 -30.78
CA ASN A 912 -52.37 -11.44 -29.42
C ASN A 912 -53.32 -12.20 -28.47
N VAL A 913 -53.04 -12.19 -27.16
CA VAL A 913 -53.99 -11.94 -26.04
C VAL A 913 -53.19 -11.68 -24.74
N GLU A 914 -53.60 -10.64 -24.02
CA GLU A 914 -53.19 -10.28 -22.65
C GLU A 914 -53.67 -11.29 -21.59
N LYS A 915 -52.91 -11.49 -20.50
CA LYS A 915 -53.36 -11.31 -19.10
C LYS A 915 -52.31 -11.71 -18.05
N SER A 916 -52.11 -10.76 -17.12
CA SER A 916 -51.88 -10.86 -15.67
C SER A 916 -51.74 -12.23 -14.98
N GLY A 917 -50.83 -12.32 -14.01
CA GLY A 917 -50.97 -13.21 -12.86
C GLY A 917 -49.67 -13.50 -12.10
N ASP A 918 -49.57 -12.93 -10.89
CA ASP A 918 -48.59 -13.25 -9.85
C ASP A 918 -48.43 -14.75 -9.57
N SER A 919 -47.21 -15.18 -9.19
CA SER A 919 -46.96 -15.78 -7.87
C SER A 919 -45.55 -16.38 -7.71
N ASN A 920 -44.96 -16.07 -6.56
CA ASN A 920 -43.95 -16.81 -5.82
C ASN A 920 -43.96 -18.34 -6.03
N LYS A 921 -42.77 -18.94 -6.20
CA LYS A 921 -42.19 -19.91 -5.24
C LYS A 921 -40.81 -20.44 -5.67
N ASN A 922 -39.96 -20.53 -4.66
CA ASN A 922 -38.73 -21.32 -4.55
C ASN A 922 -38.76 -22.67 -5.29
N CYS A 923 -37.63 -23.04 -5.90
CA CYS A 923 -37.12 -24.41 -5.81
C CYS A 923 -35.61 -24.47 -6.11
N GLN A 924 -34.88 -25.13 -5.21
CA GLN A 924 -33.51 -25.60 -5.38
C GLN A 924 -33.37 -26.50 -6.61
N THR A 925 -32.24 -26.46 -7.30
CA THR A 925 -31.65 -27.65 -7.94
C THR A 925 -30.13 -27.50 -8.09
N THR A 926 -29.48 -28.63 -7.82
CA THR A 926 -28.07 -29.01 -7.98
C THR A 926 -27.62 -29.16 -9.44
N ASP A 927 -26.30 -29.01 -9.63
CA ASP A 927 -25.41 -29.54 -10.68
C ASP A 927 -25.72 -29.28 -12.17
N GLN A 928 -24.73 -28.74 -12.90
CA GLN A 928 -23.98 -29.48 -13.95
C GLN A 928 -23.02 -28.58 -14.75
N ASN A 929 -21.77 -29.05 -14.82
CA ASN A 929 -20.80 -28.95 -15.93
C ASN A 929 -21.17 -28.08 -17.15
N GLY A 930 -20.49 -26.93 -17.28
CA GLY A 930 -20.47 -26.10 -18.50
C GLY A 930 -19.05 -25.91 -19.02
N ASN A 931 -18.58 -26.86 -19.83
CA ASN A 931 -17.30 -26.80 -20.54
C ASN A 931 -17.43 -25.83 -21.73
N ILE A 932 -16.90 -24.61 -21.61
CA ILE A 932 -16.82 -23.66 -22.74
C ILE A 932 -15.39 -23.67 -23.30
N LYS A 933 -15.23 -24.30 -24.47
CA LYS A 933 -14.03 -24.21 -25.29
C LYS A 933 -14.08 -22.91 -26.10
N SER A 934 -13.27 -21.92 -25.74
CA SER A 934 -12.87 -20.86 -26.68
C SER A 934 -11.56 -21.26 -27.37
N LYS A 935 -11.61 -21.34 -28.70
CA LYS A 935 -10.44 -21.47 -29.56
C LYS A 935 -9.97 -20.06 -29.91
N SER A 936 -8.74 -19.71 -29.54
CA SER A 936 -8.00 -18.63 -30.22
C SER A 936 -6.60 -19.13 -30.57
N HIS A 937 -6.28 -19.04 -31.85
CA HIS A 937 -4.95 -19.26 -32.42
C HIS A 937 -4.34 -17.87 -32.59
N VAL A 938 -3.28 -17.54 -31.86
CA VAL A 938 -2.31 -16.50 -32.25
C VAL A 938 -0.93 -16.91 -31.72
N ILE A 939 0.04 -16.89 -32.63
CA ILE A 939 1.47 -17.10 -32.40
C ILE A 939 2.09 -15.72 -32.17
N GLY A 940 2.76 -15.52 -31.04
CA GLY A 940 3.55 -14.32 -30.71
C GLY A 940 4.01 -14.38 -29.25
N ARG A 941 5.31 -14.28 -29.00
CA ARG A 941 5.90 -14.32 -27.64
C ARG A 941 5.77 -12.92 -27.01
N GLY A 942 5.07 -12.84 -25.89
CA GLY A 942 4.82 -11.66 -25.05
C GLY A 942 3.93 -12.07 -23.85
N ALA A 943 3.83 -11.22 -22.82
CA ALA A 943 3.21 -11.44 -21.50
C ALA A 943 1.81 -12.09 -21.52
N GLY A 944 1.41 -12.68 -20.39
CA GLY A 944 0.07 -13.27 -20.25
C GLY A 944 -1.04 -12.21 -20.25
N PRO A 945 -2.33 -12.61 -20.40
CA PRO A 945 -3.47 -11.69 -20.36
C PRO A 945 -3.62 -10.88 -19.06
N SER A 946 -2.90 -11.26 -17.99
CA SER A 946 -2.89 -10.59 -16.68
C SER A 946 -1.75 -9.59 -16.51
N GLY A 947 -0.89 -9.38 -17.51
CA GLY A 947 0.33 -8.56 -17.34
C GLY A 947 1.43 -9.25 -16.52
N ASP A 948 1.17 -10.41 -15.89
CA ASP A 948 2.21 -11.17 -15.20
C ASP A 948 3.27 -11.67 -16.20
N PRO A 949 4.57 -11.65 -15.85
CA PRO A 949 5.59 -12.34 -16.63
C PRO A 949 5.20 -13.80 -16.77
N LYS A 950 5.33 -14.38 -17.98
CA LYS A 950 5.15 -15.82 -18.17
C LYS A 950 6.17 -16.55 -17.28
N ILE A 951 5.71 -17.04 -16.12
CA ILE A 951 6.55 -17.81 -15.20
C ILE A 951 6.84 -19.15 -15.89
N HIS A 952 7.95 -19.19 -16.61
CA HIS A 952 8.44 -20.41 -17.26
C HIS A 952 9.02 -21.40 -16.25
N SER A 953 9.35 -20.97 -15.03
CA SER A 953 9.91 -21.80 -13.96
C SER A 953 9.05 -21.78 -12.70
N ILE A 954 8.45 -22.91 -12.34
CA ILE A 954 7.67 -23.10 -11.12
C ILE A 954 8.60 -23.71 -10.04
N PRO A 955 8.88 -22.98 -8.94
CA PRO A 955 9.74 -23.49 -7.87
C PRO A 955 9.01 -24.48 -6.96
N PHE A 956 9.72 -25.52 -6.53
CA PHE A 956 9.25 -26.50 -5.54
C PHE A 956 10.25 -26.64 -4.40
N ASN A 957 9.73 -26.86 -3.19
CA ASN A 957 10.53 -27.04 -1.98
C ASN A 957 11.33 -28.35 -1.95
N SER A 958 11.08 -29.28 -2.89
CA SER A 958 11.82 -30.55 -2.97
C SER A 958 11.99 -31.02 -4.41
N ARG A 959 13.08 -31.76 -4.66
CA ARG A 959 13.34 -32.44 -5.95
C ARG A 959 12.19 -33.35 -6.36
N LYS A 960 11.61 -34.06 -5.39
CA LYS A 960 10.49 -34.97 -5.60
C LYS A 960 9.24 -34.21 -6.05
N GLY A 961 8.91 -33.10 -5.40
CA GLY A 961 7.76 -32.26 -5.79
C GLY A 961 7.88 -31.69 -7.20
N ALA A 962 9.07 -31.19 -7.57
CA ALA A 962 9.32 -30.71 -8.94
C ALA A 962 9.19 -31.84 -9.98
N MET A 963 9.72 -33.02 -9.69
CA MET A 963 9.62 -34.19 -10.57
C MET A 963 8.18 -34.66 -10.74
N GLU A 964 7.42 -34.79 -9.64
CA GLU A 964 6.02 -35.24 -9.66
C GLU A 964 5.13 -34.24 -10.41
N ALA A 965 5.36 -32.94 -10.25
CA ALA A 965 4.66 -31.90 -10.99
C ALA A 965 4.98 -31.95 -12.50
N ALA A 966 6.25 -32.11 -12.87
CA ALA A 966 6.66 -32.30 -14.27
C ALA A 966 6.08 -33.58 -14.86
N GLN A 967 6.02 -34.67 -14.09
CA GLN A 967 5.42 -35.93 -14.50
C GLN A 967 3.91 -35.80 -14.71
N LYS A 968 3.21 -35.07 -13.82
CA LYS A 968 1.78 -34.81 -13.94
C LYS A 968 1.46 -34.03 -15.22
N ASP A 969 2.22 -32.96 -15.51
CA ASP A 969 2.04 -32.18 -16.74
C ASP A 969 2.47 -32.95 -18.00
N GLY A 970 3.40 -33.90 -17.85
CA GLY A 970 3.75 -34.91 -18.86
C GLY A 970 2.75 -36.06 -18.99
N LYS A 971 1.55 -35.97 -18.38
CA LYS A 971 0.51 -37.02 -18.38
C LYS A 971 0.99 -38.38 -17.85
N GLY A 972 1.83 -38.36 -16.81
CA GLY A 972 2.37 -39.55 -16.18
C GLY A 972 3.71 -40.03 -16.76
N ASN A 973 4.16 -39.47 -17.90
CA ASN A 973 5.43 -39.83 -18.52
C ASN A 973 6.62 -39.34 -17.68
N ARG A 974 7.70 -40.12 -17.69
CA ARG A 974 8.90 -39.81 -16.91
C ARG A 974 9.49 -38.46 -17.37
N PRO A 975 9.57 -37.44 -16.50
CA PRO A 975 10.06 -36.13 -16.88
C PRO A 975 11.55 -36.15 -17.20
N VAL A 976 12.02 -35.20 -18.01
CA VAL A 976 13.45 -35.05 -18.35
C VAL A 976 14.11 -34.13 -17.32
N HIS A 977 15.18 -34.60 -16.69
CA HIS A 977 15.94 -33.81 -15.72
C HIS A 977 17.07 -33.06 -16.42
N HIS A 978 17.16 -31.76 -16.18
CA HIS A 978 18.36 -30.99 -16.48
C HIS A 978 19.08 -30.66 -15.16
N GLY A 979 20.38 -30.95 -15.12
CA GLY A 979 21.26 -30.54 -14.03
C GLY A 979 21.44 -29.03 -13.97
N VAL A 980 22.19 -28.54 -12.98
CA VAL A 980 22.54 -27.12 -12.90
C VAL A 980 23.39 -26.75 -14.11
N ASN A 981 23.01 -25.71 -14.84
CA ASN A 981 23.82 -25.15 -15.92
C ASN A 981 24.45 -23.84 -15.44
N TYR A 982 25.73 -23.89 -15.07
CA TYR A 982 26.47 -22.76 -14.52
C TYR A 982 26.69 -21.63 -15.54
N GLU A 983 26.84 -21.94 -16.83
CA GLU A 983 27.05 -20.92 -17.87
C GLU A 983 25.80 -20.08 -18.12
N LYS A 984 24.61 -20.69 -18.01
CA LYS A 984 23.31 -20.01 -18.21
C LYS A 984 22.65 -19.53 -16.92
N LYS A 985 23.30 -19.74 -15.76
CA LYS A 985 22.73 -19.48 -14.43
C LYS A 985 21.37 -20.18 -14.20
N GLU A 986 21.15 -21.34 -14.82
CA GLU A 986 19.88 -22.08 -14.69
C GLU A 986 19.99 -23.14 -13.58
N PRO A 987 19.11 -23.12 -12.56
CA PRO A 987 19.09 -24.15 -11.52
C PRO A 987 18.62 -25.50 -12.08
N ALA A 988 18.93 -26.58 -11.35
CA ALA A 988 18.45 -27.92 -11.71
C ALA A 988 16.92 -27.94 -11.77
N HIS A 989 16.37 -28.45 -12.88
CA HIS A 989 14.94 -28.45 -13.12
C HIS A 989 14.47 -29.68 -13.91
N TRP A 990 13.16 -29.90 -13.90
CA TRP A 990 12.50 -30.95 -14.67
C TRP A 990 11.64 -30.35 -15.78
N HIS A 991 11.61 -31.03 -16.91
CA HIS A 991 10.68 -30.78 -18.01
C HIS A 991 9.64 -31.90 -18.10
N PRO A 992 8.37 -31.57 -18.40
CA PRO A 992 7.39 -32.57 -18.77
C PRO A 992 7.79 -33.22 -20.10
N ALA A 993 7.67 -34.55 -20.16
CA ALA A 993 7.97 -35.34 -21.35
C ALA A 993 6.69 -35.84 -22.02
N ASP A 994 6.71 -35.97 -23.34
CA ASP A 994 5.69 -36.70 -24.07
C ASP A 994 5.87 -38.23 -23.92
N LYS A 995 4.98 -38.98 -24.57
CA LYS A 995 4.98 -40.45 -24.53
C LYS A 995 6.25 -41.08 -25.09
N ASP A 996 7.03 -40.34 -25.89
CA ASP A 996 8.27 -40.81 -26.52
C ASP A 996 9.50 -40.37 -25.70
N GLY A 997 9.29 -39.80 -24.50
CA GLY A 997 10.35 -39.31 -23.62
C GLY A 997 10.98 -38.00 -24.09
N LYS A 998 10.39 -37.30 -25.06
CA LYS A 998 10.90 -36.01 -25.55
C LYS A 998 10.28 -34.86 -24.75
N ILE A 999 11.08 -33.81 -24.51
CA ILE A 999 10.62 -32.60 -23.83
C ILE A 999 9.46 -31.98 -24.64
N ILE A 1000 8.34 -31.71 -23.98
CA ILE A 1000 7.21 -31.00 -24.58
C ILE A 1000 7.66 -29.57 -24.85
N LYS A 1001 7.83 -29.21 -26.13
CA LYS A 1001 8.24 -27.86 -26.55
C LYS A 1001 7.23 -26.83 -26.04
N ASN A 1002 7.71 -25.79 -25.35
CA ASN A 1002 6.93 -24.76 -24.62
C ASN A 1002 6.27 -25.24 -23.31
N GLY A 1003 6.68 -26.37 -22.75
CA GLY A 1003 6.25 -26.81 -21.41
C GLY A 1003 6.82 -25.94 -20.29
N LYS A 1004 6.18 -26.00 -19.12
CA LYS A 1004 6.66 -25.38 -17.87
C LYS A 1004 7.94 -26.08 -17.38
N HIS A 1005 8.83 -25.33 -16.73
CA HIS A 1005 10.03 -25.85 -16.07
C HIS A 1005 9.73 -25.96 -14.57
N TYR A 1006 10.15 -27.04 -13.93
CA TYR A 1006 9.90 -27.29 -12.51
C TYR A 1006 11.23 -27.31 -11.75
N THR A 1007 11.56 -26.20 -11.08
CA THR A 1007 12.83 -26.02 -10.37
C THR A 1007 12.74 -26.49 -8.92
N TYR A 1008 13.88 -26.87 -8.31
CA TYR A 1008 13.96 -27.24 -6.90
C TYR A 1008 15.29 -26.82 -6.27
N GLY A 1009 15.26 -26.49 -4.98
CA GLY A 1009 16.41 -26.02 -4.21
C GLY A 1009 16.34 -24.52 -3.91
N ARG A 1010 16.75 -24.12 -2.69
CA ARG A 1010 16.81 -22.71 -2.32
C ARG A 1010 17.87 -22.01 -3.16
N TYR A 1011 17.51 -20.91 -3.82
CA TYR A 1011 18.50 -19.91 -4.21
C TYR A 1011 19.20 -19.47 -2.91
N SER A 1012 20.45 -19.87 -2.70
CA SER A 1012 21.29 -19.08 -1.82
C SER A 1012 21.51 -17.77 -2.57
N LYS A 1013 20.83 -16.70 -2.15
CA LYS A 1013 21.20 -15.33 -2.53
C LYS A 1013 22.68 -15.17 -2.16
N LYS A 1014 23.55 -15.28 -3.15
CA LYS A 1014 24.97 -14.94 -3.06
C LYS A 1014 25.31 -14.12 -4.28
#